data_AF-A0AA36JBZ6-F1
#
_entry.id   AF-A0AA36JBZ6-F1
#
_cell.length_a   1.000
_cell.length_b   1.000
_cell.length_c   1.000
_cell.angle_alpha   90.00
_cell.angle_beta   90.00
_cell.angle_gamma   90.00
#
_symmetry.space_group_name_H-M   'P 1'
#
loop_
_entity.id
_entity.type
_entity.pdbx_description
1 polymer ?
#
loop_
_entity_poly.entity_id
_entity_poly.type
_entity_poly.pdbx_seq_one_letter_code
_entity_poly.pdbx_strand_id
1 'polypeptide(L)'
;MAKSRKGKPGPGLVQKALFLLSAVALLALFSLTWPQGYEEADIAPKSRKRSGKGKRKHKAEVTTEEPKLEENPSDHPAQDAAEEASPQVSEPQVHEDQQAAPNHMETVGEVEPSWIYCAGQWQECLCGGRVKWGNGDLWKMIEPPKGKSIHKVVCSIDVLGDIIPGDGGKHCQCEVTPGTEFYMQLNPMLMPRELADSTGSRLIASCEIFEEGQGTPAGRAQWQATEGFCSPAWEEKAGGDPTLKGGEKKVELSVLQELMQVRIDVRFVKTYERLVDHNDWIPEAFVNYYAGAPDGKHAMMSDELIRSVHLFSKQPIIVFHLGSLTPASWTPERFPRLLLYHLAPLGPKVQKSFNYNKIRSFLLSRVLVGVELDSDQFVAPGVDYMFNMTAREVTEDYPIPILPVHYFSFTQKDAPSNIWWRRFCQDPPKCKLHSMRWSHAHPTWTYWALPWFGKWLRRHFRDEQLREAPGKGPLRVADIPEDEDMLNVAAWEDKVTKQWCKFDNDRTEFEEFIKYEPSMGSRCPRGTGCANIMADSRFYPKGAAKAHFTAHNAKDPKETARWIDRINARYKKGLYPTKVIVYQGRLFANGAELRAEFPDMPCLLRGCALPLSMFDFLCVSLGGKLHLFTIFEIQATIHWRRHAIADWHERPWPQKARAYLR
;
A
#
# COMPACT_ATOMS: atom_id res chain seq x y z
N MET A 1 85.10 10.91 -29.64
CA MET A 1 84.64 9.73 -30.42
C MET A 1 83.22 9.38 -30.00
N ALA A 2 82.40 9.08 -30.99
CA ALA A 2 80.94 8.98 -30.95
C ALA A 2 80.37 7.75 -30.20
N LYS A 3 79.18 7.87 -29.61
CA LYS A 3 77.97 7.14 -30.06
C LYS A 3 76.68 7.52 -29.32
N SER A 4 75.66 7.74 -30.14
CA SER A 4 74.25 7.97 -29.89
C SER A 4 73.55 6.81 -29.14
N ARG A 5 72.58 7.15 -28.27
CA ARG A 5 71.36 6.35 -28.07
C ARG A 5 70.13 7.25 -27.93
N LYS A 6 69.20 7.10 -28.88
CA LYS A 6 67.85 7.68 -28.92
C LYS A 6 66.94 6.94 -27.93
N GLY A 7 66.17 7.66 -27.12
CA GLY A 7 65.04 7.16 -26.34
C GLY A 7 63.71 7.69 -26.90
N LYS A 8 62.74 6.81 -27.16
CA LYS A 8 61.37 7.15 -27.60
C LYS A 8 60.53 7.66 -26.40
N PRO A 9 59.59 8.60 -26.60
CA PRO A 9 58.67 9.02 -25.56
C PRO A 9 57.51 8.01 -25.39
N GLY A 10 57.14 7.72 -24.15
CA GLY A 10 56.07 6.79 -23.80
C GLY A 10 54.65 7.37 -23.96
N PRO A 11 53.63 6.53 -24.16
CA PRO A 11 52.24 6.95 -24.35
C PRO A 11 51.60 7.25 -22.99
N GLY A 12 51.86 8.44 -22.44
CA GLY A 12 51.33 8.84 -21.13
C GLY A 12 50.78 10.26 -21.04
N LEU A 13 51.02 11.10 -22.05
CA LEU A 13 50.64 12.51 -22.01
C LEU A 13 49.28 12.82 -22.66
N VAL A 14 48.90 12.11 -23.73
CA VAL A 14 47.67 12.43 -24.49
C VAL A 14 46.41 12.07 -23.70
N GLN A 15 46.45 10.97 -22.94
CA GLN A 15 45.31 10.50 -22.15
C GLN A 15 45.05 11.38 -20.90
N LYS A 16 46.10 11.97 -20.33
CA LYS A 16 45.99 12.92 -19.21
C LYS A 16 45.50 14.29 -19.67
N ALA A 17 45.88 14.72 -20.88
CA ALA A 17 45.41 15.98 -21.46
C ALA A 17 43.91 15.94 -21.81
N LEU A 18 43.39 14.83 -22.35
CA LEU A 18 41.95 14.70 -22.63
C LEU A 18 41.08 14.67 -21.36
N PHE A 19 41.58 14.09 -20.26
CA PHE A 19 40.85 14.05 -19.00
C PHE A 19 40.74 15.45 -18.34
N LEU A 20 41.82 16.25 -18.42
CA LEU A 20 41.84 17.62 -17.90
C LEU A 20 40.96 18.57 -18.73
N LEU A 21 40.94 18.43 -20.06
CA LEU A 21 40.07 19.25 -20.93
C LEU A 21 38.58 18.95 -20.70
N SER A 22 38.23 17.70 -20.43
CA SER A 22 36.83 17.29 -20.15
C SER A 22 36.33 17.81 -18.79
N ALA A 23 37.21 17.83 -17.78
CA ALA A 23 36.87 18.34 -16.44
C ALA A 23 36.71 19.87 -16.40
N VAL A 24 37.51 20.60 -17.18
CA VAL A 24 37.42 22.06 -17.29
C VAL A 24 36.16 22.50 -18.06
N ALA A 25 35.77 21.76 -19.10
CA ALA A 25 34.53 22.02 -19.84
C ALA A 25 33.26 21.80 -18.99
N LEU A 26 33.27 20.82 -18.07
CA LEU A 26 32.16 20.58 -17.14
C LEU A 26 32.04 21.64 -16.04
N LEU A 27 33.17 22.20 -15.57
CA LEU A 27 33.18 23.28 -14.57
C LEU A 27 32.77 24.65 -15.17
N ALA A 28 33.06 24.89 -16.44
CA ALA A 28 32.64 26.09 -17.16
C ALA A 28 31.12 26.11 -17.48
N LEU A 29 30.48 24.94 -17.61
CA LEU A 29 29.03 24.86 -17.82
C LEU A 29 28.23 25.03 -16.52
N PHE A 30 28.83 24.77 -15.35
CA PHE A 30 28.17 24.92 -14.04
C PHE A 30 28.18 26.35 -13.50
N SER A 31 28.97 27.25 -14.08
CA SER A 31 29.12 28.64 -13.62
C SER A 31 28.16 29.64 -14.30
N LEU A 32 27.32 29.19 -15.23
CA LEU A 32 26.43 30.06 -16.03
C LEU A 32 24.96 30.10 -15.59
N THR A 33 24.56 29.42 -14.50
CA THR A 33 23.15 29.36 -14.08
C THR A 33 22.90 29.60 -12.59
N TRP A 34 23.65 30.51 -11.96
CA TRP A 34 23.39 30.89 -10.56
C TRP A 34 22.90 32.35 -10.46
N PRO A 35 21.67 32.61 -10.00
CA PRO A 35 21.21 33.96 -9.71
C PRO A 35 21.88 34.49 -8.43
N GLN A 36 22.53 35.64 -8.53
CA GLN A 36 22.97 36.45 -7.40
C GLN A 36 21.77 37.12 -6.72
N GLY A 37 21.69 37.03 -5.40
CA GLY A 37 20.78 37.86 -4.61
C GLY A 37 20.41 37.23 -3.27
N TYR A 38 21.23 37.45 -2.25
CA TYR A 38 20.80 37.37 -0.85
C TYR A 38 21.51 38.46 -0.06
N GLU A 39 20.72 39.44 0.41
CA GLU A 39 21.11 40.41 1.42
C GLU A 39 21.13 39.75 2.80
N GLU A 40 22.16 40.08 3.57
CA GLU A 40 22.32 39.71 4.98
C GLU A 40 21.32 40.46 5.86
N ALA A 41 20.63 39.74 6.75
CA ALA A 41 19.91 40.33 7.86
C ALA A 41 20.40 39.73 9.18
N ASP A 42 20.88 40.62 10.04
CA ASP A 42 21.52 40.38 11.33
C ASP A 42 20.66 39.60 12.33
N ILE A 43 21.30 38.65 13.01
CA ILE A 43 20.78 37.92 14.17
C ILE A 43 21.33 38.55 15.45
N ALA A 44 20.44 39.05 16.31
CA ALA A 44 20.76 39.39 17.71
C ALA A 44 20.20 38.30 18.67
N PRO A 45 21.00 37.76 19.61
CA PRO A 45 20.55 36.71 20.53
C PRO A 45 19.96 37.28 21.82
N LYS A 46 18.78 36.81 22.22
CA LYS A 46 18.27 37.01 23.60
C LYS A 46 18.48 35.76 24.43
N SER A 47 19.46 35.85 25.33
CA SER A 47 19.66 34.94 26.45
C SER A 47 18.48 34.98 27.43
N ARG A 48 18.01 33.83 27.91
CA ARG A 48 17.25 33.79 29.17
C ARG A 48 17.61 32.58 30.03
N LYS A 49 17.62 32.88 31.33
CA LYS A 49 18.32 32.22 32.43
C LYS A 49 17.65 30.93 32.89
N ARG A 50 18.48 29.99 33.34
CA ARG A 50 18.11 28.84 34.17
C ARG A 50 17.84 29.29 35.62
N SER A 51 16.73 28.84 36.17
CA SER A 51 16.46 28.62 37.61
C SER A 51 15.24 27.68 37.69
N GLY A 52 15.12 26.68 38.53
CA GLY A 52 15.93 26.22 39.65
C GLY A 52 15.43 24.84 40.10
N LYS A 53 16.20 24.24 41.00
CA LYS A 53 15.99 22.92 41.62
C LYS A 53 14.74 22.90 42.50
N GLY A 54 13.97 21.82 42.42
CA GLY A 54 12.99 21.43 43.44
C GLY A 54 12.99 19.91 43.62
N LYS A 55 13.64 19.42 44.68
CA LYS A 55 13.54 18.03 45.15
C LYS A 55 12.24 17.90 45.96
N ARG A 56 11.38 16.94 45.62
CA ARG A 56 10.36 16.40 46.53
C ARG A 56 10.39 14.88 46.48
N LYS A 57 10.63 14.27 47.65
CA LYS A 57 10.38 12.86 47.95
C LYS A 57 8.89 12.76 48.30
N HIS A 58 8.16 11.82 47.69
CA HIS A 58 6.95 11.28 48.28
C HIS A 58 6.89 9.76 48.11
N LYS A 59 6.49 9.15 49.21
CA LYS A 59 6.28 7.74 49.50
C LYS A 59 4.93 7.35 48.87
N ALA A 60 4.89 6.30 48.06
CA ALA A 60 3.66 5.81 47.44
C ALA A 60 3.08 4.67 48.28
N GLU A 61 1.86 4.87 48.75
CA GLU A 61 0.92 3.84 49.20
C GLU A 61 -0.22 3.89 48.18
N VAL A 62 -0.50 2.76 47.55
CA VAL A 62 -1.41 2.65 46.40
C VAL A 62 -2.76 2.16 46.90
N THR A 63 -3.76 3.03 46.86
CA THR A 63 -5.19 2.66 46.88
C THR A 63 -5.79 3.08 45.54
N THR A 64 -6.38 2.12 44.85
CA THR A 64 -7.08 2.28 43.57
C THR A 64 -8.52 2.72 43.81
N GLU A 65 -8.83 3.98 43.54
CA GLU A 65 -10.18 4.45 43.23
C GLU A 65 -10.14 5.12 41.84
N GLU A 66 -11.06 4.72 40.96
CA GLU A 66 -11.27 5.28 39.63
C GLU A 66 -11.90 6.68 39.72
N PRO A 67 -11.38 7.70 39.04
CA PRO A 67 -12.04 9.00 38.98
C PRO A 67 -13.06 9.03 37.83
N LYS A 68 -14.30 9.36 38.17
CA LYS A 68 -15.34 9.85 37.25
C LYS A 68 -14.87 11.16 36.61
N LEU A 69 -14.93 11.24 35.28
CA LEU A 69 -14.80 12.50 34.55
C LEU A 69 -16.10 13.32 34.71
N GLU A 70 -15.99 14.45 35.41
CA GLU A 70 -16.97 15.54 35.33
C GLU A 70 -16.63 16.41 34.12
N GLU A 71 -17.59 16.55 33.21
CA GLU A 71 -17.55 17.52 32.11
C GLU A 71 -17.79 18.92 32.68
N ASN A 72 -16.81 19.81 32.53
CA ASN A 72 -17.00 21.25 32.75
C ASN A 72 -17.37 21.93 31.41
N PRO A 73 -18.41 22.78 31.40
CA PRO A 73 -18.80 23.56 30.23
C PRO A 73 -17.79 24.68 29.98
N SER A 74 -17.41 24.87 28.72
CA SER A 74 -16.52 25.95 28.29
C SER A 74 -17.35 27.19 27.94
N ASP A 75 -17.19 28.22 28.77
CA ASP A 75 -17.58 29.59 28.46
C ASP A 75 -16.66 30.17 27.38
N HIS A 76 -17.24 30.60 26.26
CA HIS A 76 -16.56 31.41 25.25
C HIS A 76 -16.91 32.90 25.46
N PRO A 77 -15.95 33.81 25.61
CA PRO A 77 -16.21 35.22 25.47
C PRO A 77 -16.21 35.61 23.99
N ALA A 78 -17.24 36.38 23.62
CA ALA A 78 -17.33 37.08 22.34
C ALA A 78 -16.14 38.04 22.15
N GLN A 79 -15.54 38.02 20.97
CA GLN A 79 -14.64 39.10 20.53
C GLN A 79 -15.08 39.60 19.16
N ASP A 80 -15.24 40.92 19.16
CA ASP A 80 -15.72 41.76 18.08
C ASP A 80 -14.79 41.81 16.87
N ALA A 81 -15.43 42.16 15.76
CA ALA A 81 -14.92 42.32 14.42
C ALA A 81 -13.80 43.36 14.29
N ALA A 82 -12.78 43.02 13.49
CA ALA A 82 -11.94 43.97 12.80
C ALA A 82 -11.85 43.54 11.33
N GLU A 83 -12.45 44.37 10.48
CA GLU A 83 -12.54 44.27 9.03
C GLU A 83 -11.21 44.79 8.44
N GLU A 84 -10.39 43.90 7.87
CA GLU A 84 -9.21 44.28 7.07
C GLU A 84 -9.34 43.75 5.65
N ALA A 85 -9.22 44.68 4.71
CA ALA A 85 -9.44 44.52 3.28
C ALA A 85 -8.45 43.54 2.62
N SER A 86 -8.98 42.55 1.91
CA SER A 86 -8.23 41.72 0.98
C SER A 86 -8.15 42.36 -0.41
N PRO A 87 -6.98 42.32 -1.08
CA PRO A 87 -6.83 42.80 -2.45
C PRO A 87 -7.44 41.81 -3.44
N GLN A 88 -8.25 42.36 -4.36
CA GLN A 88 -8.84 41.62 -5.49
C GLN A 88 -7.74 41.06 -6.39
N VAL A 89 -7.62 39.73 -6.43
CA VAL A 89 -6.90 39.01 -7.48
C VAL A 89 -7.94 38.69 -8.56
N SER A 90 -7.75 39.27 -9.75
CA SER A 90 -8.56 39.02 -10.94
C SER A 90 -8.41 37.57 -11.40
N GLU A 91 -9.50 36.81 -11.38
CA GLU A 91 -9.60 35.49 -11.99
C GLU A 91 -9.45 35.57 -13.52
N PRO A 92 -8.77 34.59 -14.17
CA PRO A 92 -8.76 34.49 -15.62
C PRO A 92 -10.10 33.98 -16.12
N GLN A 93 -10.70 34.70 -17.07
CA GLN A 93 -11.87 34.23 -17.83
C GLN A 93 -11.51 32.96 -18.61
N VAL A 94 -12.03 31.83 -18.16
CA VAL A 94 -12.03 30.57 -18.92
C VAL A 94 -13.18 30.65 -19.92
N HIS A 95 -12.85 30.58 -21.20
CA HIS A 95 -13.84 30.47 -22.28
C HIS A 95 -14.62 29.17 -22.13
N GLU A 96 -15.92 29.32 -21.87
CA GLU A 96 -16.91 28.27 -21.68
C GLU A 96 -17.44 27.83 -23.06
N ASP A 97 -16.78 26.86 -23.70
CA ASP A 97 -17.33 26.16 -24.88
C ASP A 97 -18.42 25.18 -24.40
N GLN A 98 -19.64 25.70 -24.22
CA GLN A 98 -20.85 24.92 -23.98
C GLN A 98 -21.23 24.15 -25.26
N GLN A 99 -20.71 22.93 -25.40
CA GLN A 99 -21.30 21.94 -26.30
C GLN A 99 -22.64 21.47 -25.72
N ALA A 100 -23.74 21.90 -26.33
CA ALA A 100 -25.09 21.48 -26.00
C ALA A 100 -25.22 19.94 -26.10
N ALA A 101 -25.37 19.28 -24.96
CA ALA A 101 -25.69 17.87 -24.90
C ALA A 101 -27.11 17.62 -25.47
N PRO A 102 -27.32 16.56 -26.26
CA PRO A 102 -28.63 16.28 -26.87
C PRO A 102 -29.66 15.88 -25.80
N ASN A 103 -30.68 16.72 -25.64
CA ASN A 103 -31.80 16.61 -24.68
C ASN A 103 -32.89 15.63 -25.16
N HIS A 104 -32.53 14.37 -25.43
CA HIS A 104 -33.50 13.29 -25.66
C HIS A 104 -33.34 12.20 -24.60
N MET A 105 -33.71 12.51 -23.36
CA MET A 105 -34.08 11.47 -22.40
C MET A 105 -35.49 11.00 -22.77
N GLU A 106 -35.58 9.91 -23.53
CA GLU A 106 -36.79 9.10 -23.58
C GLU A 106 -37.26 8.85 -22.16
N THR A 107 -38.58 8.98 -21.91
CA THR A 107 -39.22 8.66 -20.65
C THR A 107 -39.03 7.17 -20.36
N VAL A 108 -37.91 6.82 -19.72
CA VAL A 108 -37.65 5.50 -19.17
C VAL A 108 -38.79 5.21 -18.20
N GLY A 109 -39.49 4.09 -18.40
CA GLY A 109 -40.61 3.68 -17.55
C GLY A 109 -40.24 3.75 -16.07
N GLU A 110 -41.21 4.07 -15.23
CA GLU A 110 -41.05 4.26 -13.79
C GLU A 110 -40.35 3.02 -13.19
N VAL A 111 -39.05 3.14 -12.87
CA VAL A 111 -38.25 2.04 -12.35
C VAL A 111 -38.50 1.93 -10.85
N GLU A 112 -38.92 0.75 -10.40
CA GLU A 112 -39.18 0.50 -8.97
C GLU A 112 -37.91 0.71 -8.13
N PRO A 113 -38.01 1.38 -6.95
CA PRO A 113 -36.89 1.50 -6.03
C PRO A 113 -36.38 0.14 -5.55
N SER A 114 -35.07 0.05 -5.31
CA SER A 114 -34.42 -1.18 -4.82
C SER A 114 -33.77 -0.95 -3.46
N TRP A 115 -33.61 -2.03 -2.69
CA TRP A 115 -32.93 -1.99 -1.39
C TRP A 115 -31.51 -2.52 -1.53
N ILE A 116 -30.52 -1.72 -1.12
CA ILE A 116 -29.11 -2.13 -1.13
C ILE A 116 -28.52 -2.13 0.26
N TYR A 117 -27.54 -3.00 0.52
CA TYR A 117 -26.76 -2.93 1.74
C TYR A 117 -26.00 -1.60 1.81
N CYS A 118 -25.99 -0.95 2.96
CA CYS A 118 -25.32 0.33 3.13
C CYS A 118 -24.29 0.32 4.27
N ALA A 119 -24.64 -0.23 5.42
CA ALA A 119 -23.78 -0.23 6.61
C ALA A 119 -24.15 -1.37 7.57
N GLY A 120 -23.15 -1.96 8.22
CA GLY A 120 -23.34 -2.94 9.30
C GLY A 120 -23.73 -2.28 10.62
N GLN A 121 -23.95 -3.09 11.65
CA GLN A 121 -24.14 -2.59 13.00
C GLN A 121 -22.91 -1.76 13.43
N TRP A 122 -23.16 -0.63 14.12
CA TRP A 122 -22.18 0.36 14.58
C TRP A 122 -21.53 1.22 13.49
N GLN A 123 -22.04 1.18 12.27
CA GLN A 123 -21.53 1.97 11.15
C GLN A 123 -22.52 3.06 10.73
N GLU A 124 -22.07 3.98 9.87
CA GLU A 124 -22.87 5.07 9.34
C GLU A 124 -23.34 4.75 7.91
N CYS A 125 -24.63 4.88 7.65
CA CYS A 125 -25.21 4.79 6.32
C CYS A 125 -25.56 6.18 5.79
N LEU A 126 -25.10 6.49 4.57
CA LEU A 126 -25.61 7.62 3.79
C LEU A 126 -26.61 7.10 2.75
N CYS A 127 -27.81 7.66 2.76
CA CYS A 127 -28.89 7.20 1.90
C CYS A 127 -29.64 8.36 1.22
N GLY A 128 -29.99 8.20 -0.05
CA GLY A 128 -30.81 9.15 -0.80
C GLY A 128 -32.32 8.96 -0.64
N GLY A 129 -32.74 7.79 -0.14
CA GLY A 129 -34.13 7.42 0.08
C GLY A 129 -34.43 7.06 1.54
N ARG A 130 -35.33 6.11 1.75
CA ARG A 130 -35.61 5.54 3.08
C ARG A 130 -34.50 4.58 3.50
N VAL A 131 -34.31 4.43 4.81
CA VAL A 131 -33.42 3.40 5.37
C VAL A 131 -34.26 2.36 6.10
N LYS A 132 -33.91 1.08 5.98
CA LYS A 132 -34.44 0.03 6.85
C LYS A 132 -33.33 -0.58 7.69
N TRP A 133 -33.58 -0.71 8.99
CA TRP A 133 -32.66 -1.25 10.00
C TRP A 133 -33.20 -2.58 10.51
N GLY A 134 -32.39 -3.64 10.46
CA GLY A 134 -32.82 -4.96 10.91
C GLY A 134 -32.07 -6.11 10.26
N ASN A 135 -32.69 -7.28 10.27
CA ASN A 135 -32.18 -8.49 9.63
C ASN A 135 -33.33 -9.48 9.37
N GLY A 136 -33.18 -10.35 8.37
CA GLY A 136 -34.19 -11.37 8.04
C GLY A 136 -35.57 -10.77 7.76
N ASP A 137 -36.56 -11.13 8.59
CA ASP A 137 -37.97 -10.74 8.40
C ASP A 137 -38.39 -9.51 9.22
N LEU A 138 -37.51 -8.97 10.09
CA LEU A 138 -37.85 -7.85 10.97
C LEU A 138 -37.04 -6.60 10.62
N TRP A 139 -37.75 -5.56 10.17
CA TRP A 139 -37.18 -4.30 9.70
C TRP A 139 -37.87 -3.09 10.32
N LYS A 140 -37.08 -2.12 10.79
CA LYS A 140 -37.52 -0.79 11.20
C LYS A 140 -37.28 0.20 10.07
N MET A 141 -38.33 0.85 9.58
CA MET A 141 -38.24 1.90 8.56
C MET A 141 -37.85 3.25 9.17
N ILE A 142 -36.97 3.97 8.48
CA ILE A 142 -36.44 5.28 8.86
C ILE A 142 -36.64 6.20 7.66
N GLU A 143 -37.50 7.20 7.84
CA GLU A 143 -37.85 8.15 6.79
C GLU A 143 -36.78 9.25 6.62
N PRO A 144 -36.56 9.76 5.40
CA PRO A 144 -35.68 10.88 5.17
C PRO A 144 -36.19 12.16 5.83
N PRO A 145 -35.32 12.97 6.46
CA PRO A 145 -35.66 14.32 6.88
C PRO A 145 -36.18 15.14 5.70
N LYS A 146 -37.28 15.88 5.90
CA LYS A 146 -37.89 16.71 4.87
C LYS A 146 -36.84 17.68 4.27
N GLY A 147 -36.73 17.68 2.94
CA GLY A 147 -35.87 18.60 2.18
C GLY A 147 -34.39 18.21 2.08
N LYS A 148 -33.98 17.02 2.54
CA LYS A 148 -32.62 16.51 2.33
C LYS A 148 -32.60 15.48 1.21
N SER A 149 -31.70 15.66 0.24
CA SER A 149 -31.46 14.70 -0.85
C SER A 149 -30.64 13.48 -0.41
N ILE A 150 -29.82 13.65 0.64
CA ILE A 150 -29.04 12.58 1.27
C ILE A 150 -29.14 12.77 2.78
N HIS A 151 -29.40 11.70 3.52
CA HIS A 151 -29.37 11.70 4.98
C HIS A 151 -28.40 10.66 5.54
N LYS A 152 -27.95 10.93 6.76
CA LYS A 152 -26.99 10.11 7.50
C LYS A 152 -27.70 9.40 8.65
N VAL A 153 -27.54 8.08 8.72
CA VAL A 153 -28.14 7.21 9.75
C VAL A 153 -27.04 6.43 10.43
N VAL A 154 -26.98 6.49 11.77
CA VAL A 154 -26.06 5.66 12.56
C VAL A 154 -26.75 4.33 12.86
N CYS A 155 -26.26 3.26 12.25
CA CYS A 155 -26.84 1.91 12.28
C CYS A 155 -26.48 1.19 13.57
N SER A 156 -26.99 1.68 14.69
CA SER A 156 -26.63 1.23 16.05
C SER A 156 -27.87 0.87 16.84
N ILE A 157 -27.77 -0.14 17.70
CA ILE A 157 -28.84 -0.49 18.64
C ILE A 157 -29.08 0.60 19.69
N ASP A 158 -28.09 1.45 19.97
CA ASP A 158 -28.23 2.56 20.90
C ASP A 158 -29.08 3.69 20.31
N VAL A 159 -28.99 3.88 18.98
CA VAL A 159 -29.68 4.96 18.27
C VAL A 159 -31.03 4.50 17.71
N LEU A 160 -31.08 3.29 17.15
CA LEU A 160 -32.24 2.78 16.42
C LEU A 160 -33.04 1.74 17.23
N GLY A 161 -32.52 1.31 18.38
CA GLY A 161 -33.08 0.23 19.20
C GLY A 161 -32.62 -1.15 18.73
N ASP A 162 -32.55 -2.10 19.67
CA ASP A 162 -32.32 -3.51 19.36
C ASP A 162 -33.65 -4.22 19.05
N ILE A 163 -34.04 -4.17 17.78
CA ILE A 163 -35.28 -4.81 17.33
C ILE A 163 -35.19 -6.34 17.28
N ILE A 164 -33.97 -6.91 17.28
CA ILE A 164 -33.71 -8.36 17.30
C ILE A 164 -32.60 -8.65 18.33
N PRO A 165 -32.94 -8.75 19.62
CA PRO A 165 -31.96 -8.93 20.69
C PRO A 165 -31.04 -10.13 20.47
N GLY A 166 -29.73 -9.91 20.56
CA GLY A 166 -28.70 -10.94 20.43
C GLY A 166 -28.25 -11.27 19.00
N ASP A 167 -28.93 -10.74 17.96
CA ASP A 167 -28.51 -10.93 16.57
C ASP A 167 -27.44 -9.90 16.17
N GLY A 168 -26.20 -10.35 15.95
CA GLY A 168 -25.10 -9.49 15.46
C GLY A 168 -25.15 -9.17 13.96
N GLY A 169 -26.08 -9.76 13.21
CA GLY A 169 -26.26 -9.59 11.76
C GLY A 169 -27.12 -8.39 11.37
N LYS A 170 -27.59 -7.59 12.34
CA LYS A 170 -28.36 -6.37 12.07
C LYS A 170 -27.55 -5.39 11.21
N HIS A 171 -28.21 -4.80 10.23
CA HIS A 171 -27.59 -3.85 9.31
C HIS A 171 -28.62 -2.86 8.75
N CYS A 172 -28.12 -1.78 8.15
CA CYS A 172 -28.93 -0.84 7.39
C CYS A 172 -28.93 -1.21 5.90
N GLN A 173 -30.10 -1.08 5.29
CA GLN A 173 -30.27 -1.04 3.84
C GLN A 173 -30.85 0.31 3.41
N CYS A 174 -30.38 0.82 2.28
CA CYS A 174 -30.83 2.07 1.69
C CYS A 174 -31.75 1.80 0.50
N GLU A 175 -32.87 2.51 0.42
CA GLU A 175 -33.72 2.55 -0.76
C GLU A 175 -33.09 3.47 -1.80
N VAL A 176 -32.88 2.93 -3.00
CA VAL A 176 -32.24 3.63 -4.10
C VAL A 176 -33.11 3.60 -5.34
N THR A 177 -33.29 4.77 -5.94
CA THR A 177 -34.04 4.97 -7.18
C THR A 177 -33.06 5.10 -8.33
N PRO A 178 -33.09 4.20 -9.33
CA PRO A 178 -32.25 4.29 -10.51
C PRO A 178 -32.40 5.64 -11.23
N GLY A 179 -31.29 6.15 -11.78
CA GLY A 179 -31.25 7.43 -12.50
C GLY A 179 -31.13 8.67 -11.63
N THR A 180 -31.13 8.55 -10.30
CA THR A 180 -30.83 9.69 -9.40
C THR A 180 -29.33 9.99 -9.31
N GLU A 181 -28.96 11.21 -8.90
CA GLU A 181 -27.55 11.57 -8.67
C GLU A 181 -26.90 10.67 -7.60
N PHE A 182 -27.62 10.37 -6.52
CA PHE A 182 -27.19 9.44 -5.49
C PHE A 182 -26.84 8.07 -6.08
N TYR A 183 -27.70 7.57 -6.98
CA TYR A 183 -27.52 6.28 -7.64
C TYR A 183 -26.22 6.21 -8.45
N MET A 184 -25.84 7.29 -9.15
CA MET A 184 -24.61 7.33 -9.95
C MET A 184 -23.33 7.34 -9.12
N GLN A 185 -23.41 7.67 -7.82
CA GLN A 185 -22.26 7.70 -6.91
C GLN A 185 -22.10 6.41 -6.10
N LEU A 186 -23.07 5.49 -6.19
CA LEU A 186 -23.07 4.26 -5.45
C LEU A 186 -21.95 3.32 -5.88
N ASN A 187 -21.43 2.59 -4.92
CA ASN A 187 -20.58 1.43 -5.17
C ASN A 187 -21.38 0.37 -5.98
N PRO A 188 -21.00 0.08 -7.23
CA PRO A 188 -21.73 -0.86 -8.10
C PRO A 188 -21.74 -2.29 -7.57
N MET A 189 -20.84 -2.66 -6.64
CA MET A 189 -20.88 -3.98 -6.01
C MET A 189 -21.97 -4.14 -4.96
N LEU A 190 -22.68 -3.06 -4.61
CA LEU A 190 -23.87 -3.09 -3.75
C LEU A 190 -25.18 -3.19 -4.54
N MET A 191 -25.09 -3.13 -5.86
CA MET A 191 -26.24 -3.14 -6.77
C MET A 191 -26.44 -4.53 -7.40
N PRO A 192 -27.66 -4.88 -7.83
CA PRO A 192 -27.89 -5.97 -8.77
C PRO A 192 -26.99 -5.86 -10.00
N ARG A 193 -26.57 -6.99 -10.56
CA ARG A 193 -25.57 -7.04 -11.64
C ARG A 193 -25.98 -6.22 -12.86
N GLU A 194 -27.23 -6.35 -13.29
CA GLU A 194 -27.78 -5.66 -14.46
C GLU A 194 -27.74 -4.14 -14.27
N LEU A 195 -28.03 -3.69 -13.04
CA LEU A 195 -27.97 -2.30 -12.64
C LEU A 195 -26.51 -1.81 -12.58
N ALA A 196 -25.62 -2.57 -11.96
CA ALA A 196 -24.19 -2.27 -11.92
C ALA A 196 -23.59 -2.12 -13.33
N ASP A 197 -23.97 -2.98 -14.27
CA ASP A 197 -23.54 -2.93 -15.67
C ASP A 197 -24.06 -1.66 -16.38
N SER A 198 -25.29 -1.22 -16.08
CA SER A 198 -25.88 -0.01 -16.67
C SER A 198 -25.16 1.29 -16.28
N THR A 199 -24.42 1.31 -15.17
CA THR A 199 -23.62 2.48 -14.75
C THR A 199 -22.37 2.72 -15.60
N GLY A 200 -22.01 1.78 -16.48
CA GLY A 200 -20.75 1.78 -17.22
C GLY A 200 -19.55 1.32 -16.39
N SER A 201 -19.77 0.88 -15.14
CA SER A 201 -18.74 0.18 -14.36
C SER A 201 -18.37 -1.14 -15.05
N ARG A 202 -17.06 -1.44 -15.13
CA ARG A 202 -16.58 -2.68 -15.76
C ARG A 202 -16.14 -3.68 -14.70
N LEU A 203 -16.59 -4.93 -14.82
CA LEU A 203 -16.06 -6.06 -14.04
C LEU A 203 -14.63 -6.35 -14.53
N ILE A 204 -13.64 -6.20 -13.64
CA ILE A 204 -12.21 -6.36 -13.97
C ILE A 204 -11.53 -7.49 -13.20
N ALA A 205 -12.20 -8.05 -12.20
CA ALA A 205 -11.79 -9.26 -11.52
C ALA A 205 -13.03 -10.05 -11.11
N SER A 206 -12.97 -11.36 -11.30
CA SER A 206 -13.97 -12.34 -10.90
C SER A 206 -13.33 -13.72 -10.92
N CYS A 207 -14.03 -14.73 -10.39
CA CYS A 207 -13.56 -16.11 -10.47
C CYS A 207 -13.32 -16.57 -11.92
N GLU A 208 -14.22 -16.21 -12.84
CA GLU A 208 -14.12 -16.54 -14.26
C GLU A 208 -12.90 -15.87 -14.91
N ILE A 209 -12.70 -14.57 -14.64
CA ILE A 209 -11.53 -13.82 -15.14
C ILE A 209 -10.21 -14.43 -14.63
N PHE A 210 -10.18 -14.90 -13.38
CA PHE A 210 -8.99 -15.56 -12.83
C PHE A 210 -8.74 -16.93 -13.44
N GLU A 211 -9.80 -17.71 -13.67
CA GLU A 211 -9.71 -19.03 -14.29
C GLU A 211 -9.24 -18.92 -15.74
N GLU A 212 -9.81 -18.01 -16.52
CA GLU A 212 -9.42 -17.74 -17.92
C GLU A 212 -8.00 -17.17 -18.02
N GLY A 213 -7.59 -16.38 -17.04
CA GLY A 213 -6.29 -15.69 -17.02
C GLY A 213 -5.05 -16.58 -16.83
N GLN A 214 -5.20 -17.89 -16.64
CA GLN A 214 -4.13 -18.84 -16.33
C GLN A 214 -3.04 -19.00 -17.41
N GLY A 215 -3.19 -18.38 -18.58
CA GLY A 215 -2.21 -18.45 -19.67
C GLY A 215 -0.81 -17.92 -19.30
N THR A 216 -0.70 -17.01 -18.33
CA THR A 216 0.56 -16.38 -17.92
C THR A 216 1.07 -16.90 -16.55
N PRO A 217 2.36 -16.75 -16.21
CA PRO A 217 2.85 -17.09 -14.86
C PRO A 217 2.10 -16.35 -13.75
N ALA A 218 1.85 -15.05 -13.92
CA ALA A 218 1.09 -14.24 -12.98
C ALA A 218 -0.36 -14.71 -12.87
N GLY A 219 -1.00 -15.02 -14.00
CA GLY A 219 -2.34 -15.59 -14.05
C GLY A 219 -2.49 -16.94 -13.36
N ARG A 220 -1.50 -17.84 -13.50
CA ARG A 220 -1.48 -19.12 -12.75
C ARG A 220 -1.33 -18.90 -11.25
N ALA A 221 -0.43 -18.02 -10.84
CA ALA A 221 -0.26 -17.69 -9.43
C ALA A 221 -1.54 -17.06 -8.84
N GLN A 222 -2.20 -16.19 -9.61
CA GLN A 222 -3.49 -15.60 -9.27
C GLN A 222 -4.58 -16.68 -9.10
N TRP A 223 -4.75 -17.58 -10.08
CA TRP A 223 -5.73 -18.65 -10.00
C TRP A 223 -5.45 -19.58 -8.81
N GLN A 224 -4.20 -19.99 -8.61
CA GLN A 224 -3.82 -20.82 -7.46
C GLN A 224 -4.17 -20.13 -6.12
N ALA A 225 -4.05 -18.80 -6.07
CA ALA A 225 -4.43 -18.02 -4.90
C ALA A 225 -5.95 -17.98 -4.68
N THR A 226 -6.74 -17.92 -5.76
CA THR A 226 -8.20 -17.72 -5.70
C THR A 226 -9.02 -19.00 -5.85
N GLU A 227 -8.43 -20.12 -6.26
CA GLU A 227 -9.11 -21.38 -6.58
C GLU A 227 -10.00 -21.85 -5.42
N GLY A 228 -9.51 -21.77 -4.18
CA GLY A 228 -10.26 -22.19 -2.99
C GLY A 228 -11.45 -21.30 -2.60
N PHE A 229 -11.63 -20.16 -3.28
CA PHE A 229 -12.78 -19.28 -3.17
C PHE A 229 -13.72 -19.39 -4.38
N CYS A 230 -13.21 -19.93 -5.49
CA CYS A 230 -13.86 -19.85 -6.79
C CYS A 230 -14.37 -21.20 -7.31
N SER A 231 -13.66 -22.29 -7.03
CA SER A 231 -13.92 -23.59 -7.65
C SER A 231 -14.59 -24.58 -6.69
N PRO A 232 -15.73 -25.18 -7.07
CA PRO A 232 -16.32 -26.30 -6.34
C PRO A 232 -15.37 -27.51 -6.24
N ALA A 233 -14.49 -27.71 -7.23
CA ALA A 233 -13.51 -28.80 -7.22
C ALA A 233 -12.54 -28.71 -6.02
N TRP A 234 -12.35 -27.50 -5.47
CA TRP A 234 -11.58 -27.34 -4.24
C TRP A 234 -12.22 -28.07 -3.05
N GLU A 235 -13.55 -28.12 -2.97
CA GLU A 235 -14.26 -28.81 -1.87
C GLU A 235 -14.06 -30.32 -1.94
N GLU A 236 -14.03 -30.88 -3.15
CA GLU A 236 -13.71 -32.29 -3.37
C GLU A 236 -12.28 -32.61 -2.93
N LYS A 237 -11.31 -31.77 -3.32
CA LYS A 237 -9.91 -31.87 -2.89
C LYS A 237 -9.77 -31.77 -1.37
N ALA A 238 -10.53 -30.86 -0.75
CA ALA A 238 -10.54 -30.68 0.70
C ALA A 238 -11.13 -31.89 1.45
N GLY A 239 -12.00 -32.67 0.82
CA GLY A 239 -12.55 -33.90 1.39
C GLY A 239 -11.50 -34.97 1.73
N GLY A 240 -10.36 -34.96 1.04
CA GLY A 240 -9.26 -35.91 1.24
C GLY A 240 -8.21 -35.51 2.30
N ASP A 241 -8.19 -34.25 2.74
CA ASP A 241 -7.22 -33.74 3.72
C ASP A 241 -7.95 -33.10 4.91
N PRO A 242 -7.88 -33.70 6.13
CA PRO A 242 -8.52 -33.15 7.32
C PRO A 242 -8.15 -31.70 7.66
N THR A 243 -6.97 -31.24 7.24
CA THR A 243 -6.51 -29.86 7.47
C THR A 243 -7.13 -28.84 6.51
N LEU A 244 -7.68 -29.31 5.38
CA LEU A 244 -8.40 -28.50 4.40
C LEU A 244 -9.92 -28.54 4.61
N LYS A 245 -10.41 -29.44 5.46
CA LYS A 245 -11.82 -29.53 5.81
C LYS A 245 -12.27 -28.27 6.53
N GLY A 246 -13.28 -27.59 5.98
CA GLY A 246 -13.85 -26.39 6.58
C GLY A 246 -14.49 -26.67 7.93
N GLY A 247 -14.42 -25.69 8.84
CA GLY A 247 -14.99 -25.74 10.17
C GLY A 247 -16.44 -25.25 10.23
N GLU A 248 -16.94 -25.02 11.44
CA GLU A 248 -18.31 -24.54 11.68
C GLU A 248 -18.51 -23.08 11.25
N LYS A 249 -17.43 -22.28 11.26
CA LYS A 249 -17.45 -20.86 10.87
C LYS A 249 -17.05 -20.65 9.40
N LYS A 250 -17.17 -21.68 8.56
CA LYS A 250 -16.84 -21.59 7.13
C LYS A 250 -17.83 -20.64 6.45
N VAL A 251 -17.33 -19.86 5.49
CA VAL A 251 -18.16 -19.07 4.58
C VAL A 251 -18.55 -19.97 3.40
N GLU A 252 -19.83 -19.91 3.02
CA GLU A 252 -20.35 -20.69 1.89
C GLU A 252 -19.68 -20.27 0.57
N LEU A 253 -19.46 -21.25 -0.32
CA LEU A 253 -18.71 -21.04 -1.56
C LEU A 253 -19.34 -19.97 -2.46
N SER A 254 -20.67 -19.95 -2.57
CA SER A 254 -21.37 -18.92 -3.36
C SER A 254 -21.09 -17.51 -2.85
N VAL A 255 -21.06 -17.32 -1.54
CA VAL A 255 -20.71 -16.04 -0.92
C VAL A 255 -19.23 -15.71 -1.18
N LEU A 256 -18.34 -16.71 -1.13
CA LEU A 256 -16.92 -16.49 -1.46
C LEU A 256 -16.73 -16.05 -2.91
N GLN A 257 -17.45 -16.64 -3.87
CA GLN A 257 -17.41 -16.27 -5.28
C GLN A 257 -17.88 -14.82 -5.50
N GLU A 258 -18.95 -14.39 -4.82
CA GLU A 258 -19.43 -13.00 -4.84
C GLU A 258 -18.37 -12.03 -4.29
N LEU A 259 -17.68 -12.40 -3.21
CA LEU A 259 -16.62 -11.58 -2.62
C LEU A 259 -15.33 -11.52 -3.46
N MET A 260 -15.21 -12.34 -4.50
CA MET A 260 -14.08 -12.36 -5.43
C MET A 260 -14.28 -11.50 -6.68
N GLN A 261 -15.22 -10.56 -6.63
CA GLN A 261 -15.52 -9.65 -7.72
C GLN A 261 -15.02 -8.23 -7.46
N VAL A 262 -14.53 -7.58 -8.52
CA VAL A 262 -14.14 -6.16 -8.52
C VAL A 262 -14.67 -5.47 -9.75
N ARG A 263 -15.24 -4.28 -9.54
CA ARG A 263 -15.58 -3.35 -10.61
C ARG A 263 -14.71 -2.10 -10.55
N ILE A 264 -14.25 -1.61 -11.71
CA ILE A 264 -13.62 -0.29 -11.80
C ILE A 264 -14.72 0.78 -11.79
N ASP A 265 -14.51 1.86 -11.04
CA ASP A 265 -15.37 3.04 -11.09
C ASP A 265 -15.41 3.64 -12.50
N VAL A 266 -16.60 3.97 -13.00
CA VAL A 266 -16.81 4.45 -14.37
C VAL A 266 -15.94 5.66 -14.72
N ARG A 267 -15.66 6.55 -13.75
CA ARG A 267 -14.81 7.73 -13.95
C ARG A 267 -13.37 7.34 -14.28
N PHE A 268 -12.90 6.18 -13.78
CA PHE A 268 -11.51 5.76 -13.87
C PHE A 268 -11.25 4.67 -14.93
N VAL A 269 -12.24 4.28 -15.74
CA VAL A 269 -12.07 3.27 -16.81
C VAL A 269 -10.95 3.65 -17.78
N LYS A 270 -10.90 4.90 -18.25
CA LYS A 270 -9.83 5.37 -19.15
C LYS A 270 -8.46 5.38 -18.47
N THR A 271 -8.42 5.67 -17.18
CA THR A 271 -7.18 5.62 -16.38
C THR A 271 -6.69 4.18 -16.24
N TYR A 272 -7.60 3.23 -16.02
CA TYR A 272 -7.31 1.80 -16.00
C TYR A 272 -6.72 1.33 -17.33
N GLU A 273 -7.40 1.60 -18.44
CA GLU A 273 -6.95 1.18 -19.79
C GLU A 273 -5.57 1.70 -20.16
N ARG A 274 -5.20 2.88 -19.66
CA ARG A 274 -3.86 3.46 -19.86
C ARG A 274 -2.78 2.80 -19.00
N LEU A 275 -3.13 2.26 -17.84
CA LEU A 275 -2.18 1.80 -16.83
C LEU A 275 -1.97 0.28 -16.82
N VAL A 276 -2.92 -0.50 -17.34
CA VAL A 276 -2.77 -1.95 -17.47
C VAL A 276 -1.96 -2.34 -18.70
N ASP A 277 -1.35 -3.52 -18.64
CA ASP A 277 -0.74 -4.17 -19.79
C ASP A 277 -1.77 -4.93 -20.65
N HIS A 278 -1.29 -5.64 -21.68
CA HIS A 278 -2.11 -6.42 -22.61
C HIS A 278 -2.81 -7.64 -21.98
N ASN A 279 -2.46 -8.02 -20.74
CA ASN A 279 -3.09 -9.10 -19.98
C ASN A 279 -3.87 -8.56 -18.78
N ASP A 280 -4.19 -7.26 -18.77
CA ASP A 280 -4.88 -6.57 -17.68
C ASP A 280 -4.11 -6.65 -16.33
N TRP A 281 -2.77 -6.67 -16.37
CA TRP A 281 -1.91 -6.58 -15.19
C TRP A 281 -1.31 -5.18 -15.06
N ILE A 282 -1.18 -4.71 -13.83
CA ILE A 282 -0.50 -3.45 -13.52
C ILE A 282 0.93 -3.78 -13.08
N PRO A 283 1.98 -3.23 -13.72
CA PRO A 283 3.36 -3.60 -13.38
C PRO A 283 3.74 -3.33 -11.91
N GLU A 284 3.46 -2.13 -11.43
CA GLU A 284 3.77 -1.70 -10.07
C GLU A 284 2.63 -0.81 -9.57
N ALA A 285 2.14 -1.04 -8.37
CA ALA A 285 1.13 -0.16 -7.77
C ALA A 285 1.15 -0.20 -6.24
N PHE A 286 0.80 0.93 -5.63
CA PHE A 286 0.34 0.92 -4.25
C PHE A 286 -1.07 0.36 -4.18
N VAL A 287 -1.38 -0.37 -3.12
CA VAL A 287 -2.70 -0.96 -2.89
C VAL A 287 -3.19 -0.52 -1.52
N ASN A 288 -4.34 0.12 -1.49
CA ASN A 288 -5.03 0.58 -0.30
C ASN A 288 -6.46 0.04 -0.30
N TYR A 289 -7.08 -0.03 0.87
CA TYR A 289 -8.50 -0.33 1.03
C TYR A 289 -9.10 0.61 2.07
N TYR A 290 -10.37 0.96 1.88
CA TYR A 290 -11.11 1.73 2.87
C TYR A 290 -12.62 1.46 2.80
N ALA A 291 -13.26 1.65 3.93
CA ALA A 291 -14.71 1.77 4.05
C ALA A 291 -15.02 3.01 4.88
N GLY A 292 -16.08 3.71 4.52
CA GLY A 292 -16.55 4.86 5.28
C GLY A 292 -17.39 5.79 4.42
N ALA A 293 -18.03 6.74 5.09
CA ALA A 293 -18.69 7.84 4.41
C ALA A 293 -17.67 8.67 3.60
N PRO A 294 -18.07 9.25 2.46
CA PRO A 294 -17.23 10.07 1.59
C PRO A 294 -16.65 11.31 2.27
N ASP A 295 -17.35 11.87 3.27
CA ASP A 295 -16.91 12.96 4.14
C ASP A 295 -16.37 12.46 5.49
N GLY A 296 -16.29 11.14 5.67
CA GLY A 296 -15.84 10.49 6.89
C GLY A 296 -14.33 10.56 7.07
N LYS A 297 -13.89 10.34 8.32
CA LYS A 297 -12.46 10.37 8.70
C LYS A 297 -11.60 9.47 7.81
N HIS A 298 -12.02 8.22 7.56
CA HIS A 298 -11.26 7.27 6.75
C HIS A 298 -11.14 7.68 5.28
N ALA A 299 -12.18 8.26 4.68
CA ALA A 299 -12.11 8.79 3.32
C ALA A 299 -11.15 9.99 3.24
N MET A 300 -11.18 10.90 4.22
CA MET A 300 -10.24 12.02 4.29
C MET A 300 -8.79 11.58 4.49
N MET A 301 -8.54 10.54 5.31
CA MET A 301 -7.19 9.99 5.45
C MET A 301 -6.71 9.36 4.12
N SER A 302 -7.59 8.61 3.45
CA SER A 302 -7.31 8.02 2.13
C SER A 302 -7.05 9.08 1.07
N ASP A 303 -7.75 10.22 1.10
CA ASP A 303 -7.51 11.35 0.20
C ASP A 303 -6.08 11.90 0.33
N GLU A 304 -5.60 12.08 1.57
CA GLU A 304 -4.22 12.51 1.83
C GLU A 304 -3.19 11.45 1.45
N LEU A 305 -3.49 10.17 1.65
CA LEU A 305 -2.66 9.07 1.15
C LEU A 305 -2.52 9.16 -0.38
N ILE A 306 -3.64 9.22 -1.12
CA ILE A 306 -3.65 9.33 -2.59
C ILE A 306 -2.87 10.56 -3.03
N ARG A 307 -3.08 11.71 -2.37
CA ARG A 307 -2.35 12.95 -2.64
C ARG A 307 -0.85 12.78 -2.46
N SER A 308 -0.41 12.15 -1.36
CA SER A 308 1.02 11.91 -1.11
C SER A 308 1.66 11.01 -2.17
N VAL A 309 0.96 9.98 -2.65
CA VAL A 309 1.44 9.12 -3.75
C VAL A 309 1.61 9.94 -5.03
N HIS A 310 0.63 10.80 -5.36
CA HIS A 310 0.73 11.64 -6.55
C HIS A 310 1.87 12.67 -6.50
N LEU A 311 2.26 13.10 -5.30
CA LEU A 311 3.37 14.02 -5.08
C LEU A 311 4.75 13.33 -5.12
N PHE A 312 4.86 12.11 -4.59
CA PHE A 312 6.16 11.51 -4.27
C PHE A 312 6.48 10.21 -5.02
N SER A 313 5.54 9.70 -5.82
CA SER A 313 5.70 8.49 -6.62
C SER A 313 5.28 8.70 -8.06
N LYS A 314 5.91 7.95 -8.96
CA LYS A 314 5.47 7.81 -10.36
C LYS A 314 4.45 6.69 -10.57
N GLN A 315 4.32 5.78 -9.62
CA GLN A 315 3.44 4.62 -9.72
C GLN A 315 1.99 4.97 -9.36
N PRO A 316 1.02 4.21 -9.88
CA PRO A 316 -0.38 4.37 -9.51
C PRO A 316 -0.67 3.87 -8.09
N ILE A 317 -1.82 4.31 -7.57
CA ILE A 317 -2.44 3.76 -6.37
C ILE A 317 -3.79 3.17 -6.74
N ILE A 318 -4.03 1.94 -6.31
CA ILE A 318 -5.31 1.27 -6.38
C ILE A 318 -5.98 1.42 -5.01
N VAL A 319 -7.18 1.98 -4.99
CA VAL A 319 -7.99 2.11 -3.77
C VAL A 319 -9.20 1.20 -3.89
N PHE A 320 -9.28 0.24 -2.99
CA PHE A 320 -10.39 -0.67 -2.84
C PHE A 320 -11.45 -0.03 -1.94
N HIS A 321 -12.52 0.45 -2.56
CA HIS A 321 -13.66 1.06 -1.89
C HIS A 321 -14.72 0.02 -1.55
N LEU A 322 -15.04 -0.07 -0.25
CA LEU A 322 -16.08 -0.96 0.28
C LEU A 322 -17.29 -0.21 0.88
N GLY A 323 -17.24 1.12 0.89
CA GLY A 323 -18.33 1.97 1.35
C GLY A 323 -19.45 2.07 0.31
N SER A 324 -20.53 2.78 0.67
CA SER A 324 -21.68 2.97 -0.22
C SER A 324 -21.46 4.06 -1.26
N LEU A 325 -20.78 5.16 -0.91
CA LEU A 325 -20.59 6.32 -1.78
C LEU A 325 -19.12 6.69 -1.91
N THR A 326 -18.73 7.04 -3.13
CA THR A 326 -17.38 7.55 -3.37
C THR A 326 -17.31 9.05 -3.10
N PRO A 327 -16.21 9.58 -2.52
CA PRO A 327 -15.93 11.01 -2.52
C PRO A 327 -16.03 11.64 -3.93
N ALA A 328 -16.80 12.72 -4.04
CA ALA A 328 -16.95 13.46 -5.31
C ALA A 328 -15.64 14.10 -5.79
N SER A 329 -14.74 14.43 -4.85
CA SER A 329 -13.43 15.03 -5.13
C SER A 329 -12.42 14.04 -5.71
N TRP A 330 -12.74 12.76 -5.77
CA TRP A 330 -11.88 11.73 -6.36
C TRP A 330 -12.18 11.61 -7.85
N THR A 331 -11.48 12.44 -8.63
CA THR A 331 -11.63 12.46 -10.09
C THR A 331 -10.29 12.17 -10.78
N PRO A 332 -10.31 11.65 -12.03
CA PRO A 332 -9.09 11.49 -12.82
C PRO A 332 -8.30 12.78 -13.04
N GLU A 333 -8.97 13.93 -13.06
CA GLU A 333 -8.33 15.24 -13.26
C GLU A 333 -7.50 15.63 -12.04
N ARG A 334 -8.03 15.38 -10.83
CA ARG A 334 -7.29 15.62 -9.58
C ARG A 334 -6.24 14.54 -9.31
N PHE A 335 -6.58 13.28 -9.59
CA PHE A 335 -5.77 12.10 -9.31
C PHE A 335 -5.59 11.23 -10.56
N PRO A 336 -4.74 11.63 -11.51
CA PRO A 336 -4.59 10.94 -12.80
C PRO A 336 -3.96 9.55 -12.72
N ARG A 337 -3.43 9.15 -11.57
CA ARG A 337 -2.87 7.81 -11.32
C ARG A 337 -3.63 7.02 -10.25
N LEU A 338 -4.83 7.48 -9.88
CA LEU A 338 -5.74 6.71 -9.03
C LEU A 338 -6.51 5.69 -9.87
N LEU A 339 -6.61 4.46 -9.36
CA LEU A 339 -7.54 3.46 -9.81
C LEU A 339 -8.50 3.16 -8.67
N LEU A 340 -9.78 3.45 -8.85
CA LEU A 340 -10.79 3.23 -7.83
C LEU A 340 -11.55 1.94 -8.10
N TYR A 341 -11.28 0.93 -7.29
CA TYR A 341 -11.88 -0.40 -7.39
C TYR A 341 -12.99 -0.53 -6.36
N HIS A 342 -14.15 -1.00 -6.79
CA HIS A 342 -15.33 -1.20 -5.97
C HIS A 342 -15.48 -2.68 -5.63
N LEU A 343 -15.62 -2.97 -4.33
CA LEU A 343 -15.79 -4.32 -3.79
C LEU A 343 -17.05 -4.39 -2.93
N ALA A 344 -17.64 -5.59 -2.87
CA ALA A 344 -18.68 -5.89 -1.89
C ALA A 344 -18.06 -5.96 -0.47
N PRO A 345 -18.64 -5.31 0.54
CA PRO A 345 -18.18 -5.44 1.93
C PRO A 345 -18.34 -6.89 2.42
N LEU A 346 -17.62 -7.25 3.49
CA LEU A 346 -17.89 -8.49 4.21
C LEU A 346 -19.27 -8.32 4.88
N GLY A 347 -20.31 -8.82 4.23
CA GLY A 347 -21.68 -8.69 4.70
C GLY A 347 -21.93 -9.43 6.01
N PRO A 348 -23.13 -9.30 6.60
CA PRO A 348 -23.47 -9.91 7.89
C PRO A 348 -23.36 -11.45 7.90
N LYS A 349 -23.41 -12.09 6.73
CA LYS A 349 -23.20 -13.54 6.56
C LYS A 349 -21.74 -13.95 6.75
N VAL A 350 -20.81 -13.00 6.76
CA VAL A 350 -19.36 -13.21 6.88
C VAL A 350 -18.89 -12.54 8.16
N GLN A 351 -19.03 -13.25 9.26
CA GLN A 351 -18.63 -12.80 10.61
C GLN A 351 -17.09 -12.85 10.76
N LYS A 352 -16.39 -12.01 10.01
CA LYS A 352 -14.92 -11.89 9.98
C LYS A 352 -14.54 -10.42 10.15
N SER A 353 -13.33 -10.14 10.67
CA SER A 353 -12.84 -8.76 10.82
C SER A 353 -12.83 -8.05 9.47
N PHE A 354 -13.17 -6.76 9.48
CA PHE A 354 -13.08 -5.88 8.30
C PHE A 354 -11.66 -5.88 7.71
N ASN A 355 -10.64 -6.06 8.54
CA ASN A 355 -9.24 -6.02 8.12
C ASN A 355 -8.86 -7.15 7.15
N TYR A 356 -9.64 -8.24 7.06
CA TYR A 356 -9.40 -9.26 6.03
C TYR A 356 -9.69 -8.76 4.61
N ASN A 357 -10.38 -7.63 4.44
CA ASN A 357 -10.47 -6.95 3.15
C ASN A 357 -9.12 -6.47 2.64
N LYS A 358 -8.16 -6.19 3.53
CA LYS A 358 -6.78 -5.88 3.17
C LYS A 358 -6.18 -7.01 2.33
N ILE A 359 -6.21 -8.23 2.85
CA ILE A 359 -5.62 -9.39 2.16
C ILE A 359 -6.42 -9.75 0.90
N ARG A 360 -7.75 -9.60 0.97
CA ARG A 360 -8.62 -9.74 -0.20
C ARG A 360 -8.24 -8.77 -1.32
N SER A 361 -7.90 -7.53 -0.98
CA SER A 361 -7.46 -6.53 -1.97
C SER A 361 -6.17 -6.94 -2.69
N PHE A 362 -5.24 -7.62 -2.01
CA PHE A 362 -4.01 -8.09 -2.65
C PHE A 362 -4.31 -9.08 -3.76
N LEU A 363 -5.18 -10.07 -3.46
CA LEU A 363 -5.61 -11.08 -4.41
C LEU A 363 -6.38 -10.47 -5.58
N LEU A 364 -7.12 -9.40 -5.35
CA LEU A 364 -7.99 -8.81 -6.36
C LEU A 364 -7.32 -7.69 -7.18
N SER A 365 -6.10 -7.30 -6.83
CA SER A 365 -5.42 -6.12 -7.40
C SER A 365 -4.89 -6.28 -8.82
N ARG A 366 -4.57 -7.52 -9.25
CA ARG A 366 -3.89 -7.82 -10.51
C ARG A 366 -2.61 -6.98 -10.72
N VAL A 367 -1.79 -6.87 -9.66
CA VAL A 367 -0.49 -6.18 -9.71
C VAL A 367 0.66 -7.18 -9.78
N LEU A 368 1.68 -6.91 -10.61
CA LEU A 368 2.87 -7.74 -10.67
C LEU A 368 3.77 -7.51 -9.45
N VAL A 369 3.88 -6.25 -9.00
CA VAL A 369 4.57 -5.85 -7.77
C VAL A 369 3.67 -4.88 -6.98
N GLY A 370 3.29 -5.27 -5.77
CA GLY A 370 2.41 -4.50 -4.89
C GLY A 370 3.11 -4.01 -3.63
N VAL A 371 2.73 -2.80 -3.20
CA VAL A 371 3.06 -2.24 -1.88
C VAL A 371 1.75 -1.89 -1.19
N GLU A 372 1.45 -2.55 -0.08
CA GLU A 372 0.25 -2.23 0.72
C GLU A 372 0.47 -0.91 1.47
N LEU A 373 -0.59 -0.10 1.52
CA LEU A 373 -0.67 1.08 2.37
C LEU A 373 -2.04 1.17 3.04
N ASP A 374 -2.06 1.28 4.36
CA ASP A 374 -3.25 1.55 5.15
C ASP A 374 -3.75 2.99 4.97
N SER A 375 -5.05 3.20 5.21
CA SER A 375 -5.68 4.52 5.01
C SER A 375 -5.08 5.62 5.90
N ASP A 376 -4.54 5.29 7.07
CA ASP A 376 -3.87 6.22 7.97
C ASP A 376 -2.34 6.30 7.72
N GLN A 377 -1.93 6.07 6.47
CA GLN A 377 -0.56 6.27 6.01
C GLN A 377 -0.43 7.45 5.05
N PHE A 378 0.79 7.95 4.91
CA PHE A 378 1.21 8.77 3.77
C PHE A 378 2.60 8.32 3.30
N VAL A 379 2.92 8.55 2.03
CA VAL A 379 4.24 8.24 1.48
C VAL A 379 5.14 9.49 1.42
N ALA A 380 6.44 9.28 1.26
CA ALA A 380 7.44 10.34 1.17
C ALA A 380 8.40 10.12 -0.03
N PRO A 381 9.23 11.11 -0.40
CA PRO A 381 10.17 10.98 -1.52
C PRO A 381 11.06 9.74 -1.42
N GLY A 382 11.17 9.00 -2.53
CA GLY A 382 11.98 7.78 -2.61
C GLY A 382 11.22 6.48 -2.31
N VAL A 383 9.92 6.56 -2.00
CA VAL A 383 9.06 5.38 -1.75
C VAL A 383 9.09 4.34 -2.88
N ASP A 384 9.27 4.76 -4.14
CA ASP A 384 9.34 3.87 -5.32
C ASP A 384 10.47 2.84 -5.23
N TYR A 385 11.47 3.09 -4.38
CA TYR A 385 12.52 2.14 -4.07
C TYR A 385 12.00 0.80 -3.54
N MET A 386 10.82 0.80 -2.91
CA MET A 386 10.16 -0.40 -2.40
C MET A 386 9.84 -1.39 -3.52
N PHE A 387 9.35 -0.95 -4.69
CA PHE A 387 8.99 -1.86 -5.80
C PHE A 387 10.16 -2.67 -6.31
N ASN A 388 11.29 -2.01 -6.62
CA ASN A 388 12.51 -2.68 -7.08
C ASN A 388 13.03 -3.69 -6.03
N MET A 389 13.04 -3.25 -4.77
CA MET A 389 13.40 -4.12 -3.65
C MET A 389 12.52 -5.36 -3.55
N THR A 390 11.20 -5.19 -3.66
CA THR A 390 10.23 -6.29 -3.61
C THR A 390 10.40 -7.24 -4.79
N ALA A 391 10.53 -6.72 -6.01
CA ALA A 391 10.74 -7.50 -7.23
C ALA A 391 12.00 -8.39 -7.15
N ARG A 392 13.07 -7.90 -6.50
CA ARG A 392 14.30 -8.67 -6.31
C ARG A 392 14.16 -9.79 -5.28
N GLU A 393 13.43 -9.54 -4.19
CA GLU A 393 13.45 -10.41 -3.02
C GLU A 393 12.31 -11.43 -2.99
N VAL A 394 11.17 -11.12 -3.61
CA VAL A 394 10.00 -11.99 -3.74
C VAL A 394 9.96 -12.56 -5.16
N THR A 395 10.39 -13.81 -5.27
CA THR A 395 10.59 -14.52 -6.54
C THR A 395 9.87 -15.86 -6.49
N GLU A 396 9.93 -16.64 -7.57
CA GLU A 396 9.43 -18.02 -7.56
C GLU A 396 10.11 -18.88 -6.48
N ASP A 397 11.42 -18.70 -6.27
CA ASP A 397 12.20 -19.40 -5.23
C ASP A 397 11.90 -18.90 -3.81
N TYR A 398 11.30 -17.71 -3.69
CA TYR A 398 10.88 -17.13 -2.42
C TYR A 398 9.48 -16.49 -2.55
N PRO A 399 8.42 -17.30 -2.65
CA PRO A 399 7.07 -16.86 -2.97
C PRO A 399 6.30 -16.40 -1.71
N ILE A 400 6.96 -15.61 -0.86
CA ILE A 400 6.43 -15.16 0.43
C ILE A 400 6.53 -13.63 0.47
N PRO A 401 5.46 -12.92 0.86
CA PRO A 401 5.51 -11.46 0.96
C PRO A 401 6.50 -11.05 2.05
N ILE A 402 7.04 -9.85 1.93
CA ILE A 402 7.97 -9.34 2.92
C ILE A 402 7.22 -8.32 3.78
N LEU A 403 7.24 -8.56 5.09
CA LEU A 403 6.56 -7.75 6.09
C LEU A 403 7.58 -6.85 6.82
N PRO A 404 7.26 -5.58 7.12
CA PRO A 404 8.11 -4.71 7.94
C PRO A 404 8.11 -5.14 9.40
N VAL A 405 9.27 -5.05 10.05
CA VAL A 405 9.39 -5.20 11.51
C VAL A 405 8.37 -4.30 12.21
N HIS A 406 7.61 -4.84 13.16
CA HIS A 406 6.74 -4.04 14.02
C HIS A 406 7.55 -3.28 15.08
N TYR A 407 7.08 -2.09 15.47
CA TYR A 407 7.81 -1.23 16.42
C TYR A 407 7.82 -1.83 17.84
N PHE A 408 6.73 -2.45 18.26
CA PHE A 408 6.70 -3.30 19.45
C PHE A 408 7.43 -4.62 19.23
N SER A 409 8.18 -5.07 20.25
CA SER A 409 8.46 -6.49 20.42
C SER A 409 7.23 -7.08 21.09
N PHE A 410 6.22 -7.48 20.31
CA PHE A 410 5.02 -8.08 20.90
C PHE A 410 5.45 -9.23 21.82
N THR A 411 5.08 -9.16 23.09
CA THR A 411 5.45 -10.16 24.10
C THR A 411 4.21 -10.88 24.61
N GLN A 412 4.40 -12.01 25.30
CA GLN A 412 3.28 -12.70 25.96
C GLN A 412 2.56 -11.82 27.01
N LYS A 413 3.17 -10.72 27.48
CA LYS A 413 2.50 -9.76 28.37
C LYS A 413 1.37 -9.00 27.68
N ASP A 414 1.46 -8.84 26.36
CA ASP A 414 0.56 -8.00 25.58
C ASP A 414 -0.69 -8.78 25.10
N ALA A 415 -0.61 -10.11 25.07
CA ALA A 415 -1.75 -10.98 24.73
C ALA A 415 -1.72 -12.34 25.45
N PRO A 416 -1.69 -12.39 26.79
CA PRO A 416 -1.57 -13.65 27.51
C PRO A 416 -2.75 -14.58 27.25
N SER A 417 -3.91 -14.08 26.86
CA SER A 417 -5.13 -14.85 26.56
C SER A 417 -5.21 -15.39 25.13
N ASN A 418 -4.38 -14.91 24.19
CA ASN A 418 -4.50 -15.31 22.79
C ASN A 418 -3.99 -16.74 22.59
N ILE A 419 -4.91 -17.65 22.29
CA ILE A 419 -4.64 -19.08 22.10
C ILE A 419 -3.60 -19.32 21.00
N TRP A 420 -3.64 -18.51 19.94
CA TRP A 420 -2.73 -18.59 18.82
C TRP A 420 -1.30 -18.16 19.21
N TRP A 421 -1.13 -17.15 20.08
CA TRP A 421 0.19 -16.73 20.54
C TRP A 421 0.88 -17.81 21.38
N ARG A 422 0.15 -18.40 22.34
CA ARG A 422 0.66 -19.48 23.21
C ARG A 422 1.10 -20.73 22.45
N ARG A 423 0.60 -20.91 21.22
CA ARG A 423 1.02 -22.00 20.33
C ARG A 423 2.48 -21.84 19.92
N PHE A 424 2.92 -20.61 19.61
CA PHE A 424 4.27 -20.35 19.09
C PHE A 424 5.26 -19.80 20.14
N CYS A 425 4.77 -19.22 21.23
CA CYS A 425 5.60 -18.82 22.36
C CYS A 425 5.11 -19.43 23.68
N GLN A 426 5.77 -20.51 24.11
CA GLN A 426 5.47 -21.20 25.37
C GLN A 426 6.29 -20.68 26.56
N ASP A 427 7.53 -20.24 26.30
CA ASP A 427 8.50 -19.81 27.31
C ASP A 427 9.15 -18.49 26.88
N PRO A 428 8.50 -17.33 27.04
CA PRO A 428 9.11 -16.04 26.71
C PRO A 428 10.31 -15.77 27.62
N PRO A 429 11.36 -15.12 27.11
CA PRO A 429 11.50 -14.59 25.76
C PRO A 429 11.96 -15.63 24.71
N LYS A 430 12.12 -16.91 25.10
CA LYS A 430 12.62 -18.01 24.26
C LYS A 430 11.51 -18.64 23.41
N CYS A 431 10.82 -17.83 22.59
CA CYS A 431 9.73 -18.27 21.72
C CYS A 431 10.22 -19.09 20.49
N LYS A 432 10.82 -20.28 20.68
CA LYS A 432 11.54 -21.03 19.63
C LYS A 432 10.79 -21.22 18.31
N LEU A 433 9.46 -21.22 18.31
CA LEU A 433 8.64 -21.41 17.11
C LEU A 433 8.37 -20.12 16.32
N HIS A 434 8.66 -18.93 16.85
CA HIS A 434 8.67 -17.73 15.99
C HIS A 434 9.89 -17.79 15.07
N SER A 435 9.71 -17.92 13.77
CA SER A 435 10.82 -17.93 12.79
C SER A 435 11.37 -16.52 12.50
N MET A 436 10.59 -15.49 12.80
CA MET A 436 10.93 -14.07 12.62
C MET A 436 10.25 -13.22 13.71
N ARG A 437 10.67 -11.96 13.86
CA ARG A 437 10.03 -10.99 14.77
C ARG A 437 8.61 -10.67 14.29
N TRP A 438 7.74 -10.26 15.22
CA TRP A 438 6.44 -9.68 14.90
C TRP A 438 6.56 -8.56 13.84
N SER A 439 5.69 -8.61 12.84
CA SER A 439 5.69 -7.71 11.69
C SER A 439 4.38 -6.95 11.62
N HIS A 440 4.44 -5.74 11.05
CA HIS A 440 3.23 -5.02 10.68
C HIS A 440 2.56 -5.69 9.47
N ALA A 441 1.23 -5.63 9.42
CA ALA A 441 0.43 -6.06 8.27
C ALA A 441 0.51 -5.12 7.04
N HIS A 442 1.69 -4.58 6.73
CA HIS A 442 1.93 -3.73 5.55
C HIS A 442 2.87 -4.43 4.56
N PRO A 443 2.44 -5.54 3.93
CA PRO A 443 3.31 -6.31 3.07
C PRO A 443 3.70 -5.56 1.80
N THR A 444 4.85 -5.97 1.26
CA THR A 444 5.15 -5.80 -0.16
C THR A 444 5.24 -7.18 -0.80
N TRP A 445 4.78 -7.32 -2.03
CA TRP A 445 4.78 -8.62 -2.72
C TRP A 445 5.02 -8.50 -4.22
N THR A 446 5.43 -9.61 -4.83
CA THR A 446 5.20 -9.85 -6.26
C THR A 446 4.08 -10.86 -6.44
N TYR A 447 3.58 -11.04 -7.66
CA TYR A 447 2.54 -12.02 -7.95
C TYR A 447 2.88 -13.45 -7.46
N TRP A 448 4.18 -13.78 -7.31
CA TRP A 448 4.64 -15.06 -6.77
C TRP A 448 4.15 -15.35 -5.36
N ALA A 449 3.88 -14.30 -4.57
CA ALA A 449 3.37 -14.45 -3.20
C ALA A 449 1.83 -14.51 -3.10
N LEU A 450 1.09 -14.32 -4.20
CA LEU A 450 -0.38 -14.41 -4.18
C LEU A 450 -0.87 -15.78 -3.70
N PRO A 451 -0.32 -16.93 -4.13
CA PRO A 451 -0.71 -18.24 -3.59
C PRO A 451 -0.58 -18.34 -2.07
N TRP A 452 0.43 -17.68 -1.48
CA TRP A 452 0.62 -17.66 -0.04
C TRP A 452 -0.49 -16.85 0.65
N PHE A 453 -0.81 -15.64 0.17
CA PHE A 453 -1.95 -14.87 0.68
C PHE A 453 -3.27 -15.61 0.52
N GLY A 454 -3.50 -16.20 -0.65
CA GLY A 454 -4.71 -16.97 -0.98
C GLY A 454 -4.91 -18.15 -0.05
N LYS A 455 -3.85 -18.94 0.20
CA LYS A 455 -3.86 -20.04 1.16
C LYS A 455 -4.33 -19.59 2.56
N TRP A 456 -3.79 -18.48 3.07
CA TRP A 456 -4.05 -18.04 4.44
C TRP A 456 -5.40 -17.35 4.61
N LEU A 457 -5.81 -16.51 3.66
CA LEU A 457 -7.15 -15.94 3.64
C LEU A 457 -8.22 -17.04 3.49
N ARG A 458 -7.98 -18.03 2.62
CA ARG A 458 -8.90 -19.17 2.41
C ARG A 458 -9.04 -19.96 3.70
N ARG A 459 -7.92 -20.28 4.35
CA ARG A 459 -7.91 -20.97 5.64
C ARG A 459 -8.78 -20.28 6.68
N HIS A 460 -8.70 -18.95 6.75
CA HIS A 460 -9.50 -18.14 7.66
C HIS A 460 -11.00 -18.17 7.32
N PHE A 461 -11.32 -17.96 6.04
CA PHE A 461 -12.70 -17.89 5.57
C PHE A 461 -13.40 -19.25 5.59
N ARG A 462 -12.67 -20.34 5.35
CA ARG A 462 -13.19 -21.71 5.43
C ARG A 462 -13.10 -22.31 6.84
N ASP A 463 -12.57 -21.59 7.82
CA ASP A 463 -12.38 -22.08 9.19
C ASP A 463 -11.56 -23.39 9.24
N GLU A 464 -10.53 -23.45 8.39
CA GLU A 464 -9.59 -24.57 8.31
C GLU A 464 -8.75 -24.65 9.60
N GLN A 465 -8.18 -25.81 9.83
CA GLN A 465 -7.42 -26.11 11.04
C GLN A 465 -5.92 -26.15 10.76
N LEU A 466 -5.13 -25.55 11.65
CA LEU A 466 -3.69 -25.78 11.66
C LEU A 466 -3.37 -27.18 12.18
N ARG A 467 -2.23 -27.72 11.74
CA ARG A 467 -1.72 -29.01 12.23
C ARG A 467 -1.58 -28.97 13.74
N GLU A 468 -1.76 -30.08 14.43
CA GLU A 468 -1.54 -30.10 15.87
C GLU A 468 -0.07 -29.77 16.20
N ALA A 469 0.14 -29.00 17.27
CA ALA A 469 1.46 -28.73 17.80
C ALA A 469 1.66 -29.54 19.09
N PRO A 470 2.88 -30.02 19.41
CA PRO A 470 3.12 -30.82 20.60
C PRO A 470 2.55 -30.18 21.88
N GLY A 471 1.65 -30.89 22.56
CA GLY A 471 0.99 -30.42 23.79
C GLY A 471 -0.04 -29.30 23.59
N LYS A 472 -0.48 -29.07 22.36
CA LYS A 472 -1.51 -28.08 22.01
C LYS A 472 -2.61 -28.74 21.20
N GLY A 473 -3.85 -28.38 21.51
CA GLY A 473 -4.99 -28.76 20.69
C GLY A 473 -4.93 -28.12 19.30
N PRO A 474 -5.88 -28.51 18.43
CA PRO A 474 -6.05 -27.88 17.14
C PRO A 474 -6.34 -26.38 17.27
N LEU A 475 -5.77 -25.57 16.38
CA LEU A 475 -6.09 -24.14 16.26
C LEU A 475 -6.85 -23.93 14.96
N ARG A 476 -8.06 -23.37 15.06
CA ARG A 476 -8.82 -22.91 13.90
C ARG A 476 -8.28 -21.57 13.44
N VAL A 477 -8.10 -21.40 12.14
CA VAL A 477 -7.56 -20.14 11.59
C VAL A 477 -8.56 -19.01 11.74
N ALA A 478 -9.88 -19.28 11.74
CA ALA A 478 -10.91 -18.27 11.99
C ALA A 478 -10.90 -17.69 13.41
N ASP A 479 -10.20 -18.32 14.37
CA ASP A 479 -10.06 -17.81 15.75
C ASP A 479 -8.90 -16.81 15.88
N ILE A 480 -8.19 -16.53 14.78
CA ILE A 480 -7.22 -15.44 14.70
C ILE A 480 -8.01 -14.17 14.33
N PRO A 481 -8.05 -13.14 15.18
CA PRO A 481 -9.03 -12.06 15.05
C PRO A 481 -8.67 -11.04 13.96
N GLU A 482 -7.38 -10.74 13.82
CA GLU A 482 -6.90 -9.67 12.93
C GLU A 482 -6.00 -10.20 11.80
N ASP A 483 -5.91 -9.41 10.73
CA ASP A 483 -5.06 -9.66 9.57
C ASP A 483 -3.57 -9.70 9.95
N GLU A 484 -3.10 -8.77 10.79
CA GLU A 484 -1.73 -8.76 11.32
C GLU A 484 -1.39 -10.04 12.07
N ASP A 485 -2.29 -10.47 12.95
CA ASP A 485 -2.11 -11.71 13.70
C ASP A 485 -2.00 -12.91 12.77
N MET A 486 -2.88 -12.97 11.77
CA MET A 486 -2.91 -14.05 10.81
C MET A 486 -1.64 -14.08 9.95
N LEU A 487 -1.15 -12.94 9.46
CA LEU A 487 0.06 -12.86 8.66
C LEU A 487 1.31 -13.29 9.44
N ASN A 488 1.40 -12.97 10.73
CA ASN A 488 2.50 -13.41 11.58
C ASN A 488 2.41 -14.91 11.91
N VAL A 489 1.22 -15.42 12.26
CA VAL A 489 1.01 -16.86 12.44
C VAL A 489 1.35 -17.63 11.17
N ALA A 490 0.93 -17.10 10.02
CA ALA A 490 1.21 -17.65 8.71
C ALA A 490 2.72 -17.74 8.43
N ALA A 491 3.44 -16.65 8.71
CA ALA A 491 4.87 -16.58 8.55
C ALA A 491 5.60 -17.58 9.47
N TRP A 492 5.15 -17.77 10.71
CA TRP A 492 5.76 -18.74 11.62
C TRP A 492 5.47 -20.19 11.24
N GLU A 493 4.24 -20.51 10.85
CA GLU A 493 3.89 -21.86 10.36
C GLU A 493 4.67 -22.24 9.11
N ASP A 494 4.86 -21.30 8.18
CA ASP A 494 5.63 -21.51 6.96
C ASP A 494 7.15 -21.25 7.16
N LYS A 495 7.59 -21.07 8.43
CA LYS A 495 9.00 -20.91 8.85
C LYS A 495 9.74 -19.79 8.11
N VAL A 496 9.04 -18.70 7.81
CA VAL A 496 9.55 -17.51 7.14
C VAL A 496 10.60 -16.82 8.00
N THR A 497 11.76 -16.49 7.42
CA THR A 497 12.88 -15.86 8.14
C THR A 497 13.25 -14.47 7.62
N LYS A 498 12.84 -14.10 6.39
CA LYS A 498 13.13 -12.77 5.84
C LYS A 498 12.13 -11.75 6.38
N GLN A 499 12.60 -10.53 6.63
CA GLN A 499 11.79 -9.43 7.12
C GLN A 499 12.34 -8.10 6.59
N TRP A 500 11.47 -7.15 6.27
CA TRP A 500 11.88 -5.78 5.97
C TRP A 500 12.34 -5.10 7.25
N CYS A 501 13.38 -4.26 7.17
CA CYS A 501 13.54 -3.25 8.21
C CYS A 501 12.30 -2.34 8.22
N LYS A 502 12.07 -1.60 9.31
CA LYS A 502 10.87 -0.75 9.41
C LYS A 502 10.89 0.29 8.29
N PHE A 503 9.78 0.45 7.56
CA PHE A 503 9.66 1.52 6.54
C PHE A 503 8.42 2.40 6.72
N ASP A 504 7.52 1.97 7.59
CA ASP A 504 6.21 2.52 7.92
C ASP A 504 6.25 3.13 9.33
N ASN A 505 7.10 4.14 9.48
CA ASN A 505 7.42 4.75 10.77
C ASN A 505 6.22 5.52 11.33
N ASP A 506 6.18 5.77 12.64
CA ASP A 506 5.17 6.68 13.17
C ASP A 506 5.33 8.08 12.55
N ARG A 507 4.21 8.73 12.22
CA ARG A 507 4.17 10.08 11.66
C ARG A 507 5.03 11.10 12.43
N THR A 508 5.16 10.97 13.75
CA THR A 508 5.94 11.90 14.58
C THR A 508 7.43 11.81 14.28
N GLU A 509 7.92 10.66 13.83
CA GLU A 509 9.33 10.50 13.43
C GLU A 509 9.66 11.28 12.15
N PHE A 510 8.66 11.54 11.29
CA PHE A 510 8.84 12.39 10.10
C PHE A 510 9.04 13.85 10.48
N GLU A 511 8.44 14.33 11.57
CA GLU A 511 8.68 15.70 12.03
C GLU A 511 10.16 15.98 12.25
N GLU A 512 10.79 15.04 12.92
CA GLU A 512 12.17 15.12 13.33
C GLU A 512 13.09 14.89 12.15
N PHE A 513 12.73 13.97 11.25
CA PHE A 513 13.44 13.73 10.00
C PHE A 513 13.43 14.97 9.08
N ILE A 514 12.30 15.68 8.97
CA ILE A 514 12.16 16.91 8.15
C ILE A 514 12.98 18.07 8.72
N LYS A 515 13.31 18.06 10.01
CA LYS A 515 14.19 19.06 10.66
C LYS A 515 15.68 18.82 10.37
N TYR A 516 16.03 17.73 9.69
CA TYR A 516 17.41 17.48 9.26
C TYR A 516 17.90 18.55 8.28
N GLU A 517 19.10 19.08 8.54
CA GLU A 517 19.79 20.01 7.65
C GLU A 517 20.99 19.32 6.98
N PRO A 518 21.24 19.53 5.68
CA PRO A 518 22.35 18.90 4.95
C PRO A 518 23.72 19.07 5.62
N SER A 519 23.93 20.20 6.32
CA SER A 519 25.13 20.51 7.08
C SER A 519 25.43 19.51 8.22
N MET A 520 24.45 18.71 8.65
CA MET A 520 24.63 17.67 9.67
C MET A 520 25.30 16.39 9.12
N GLY A 521 25.45 16.27 7.80
CA GLY A 521 26.07 15.10 7.16
C GLY A 521 25.35 13.80 7.53
N SER A 522 26.07 12.69 7.69
CA SER A 522 25.43 11.38 7.99
C SER A 522 25.01 11.21 9.47
N ARG A 523 25.08 12.24 10.31
CA ARG A 523 24.72 12.14 11.73
C ARG A 523 23.29 12.61 11.93
N CYS A 524 22.51 11.81 12.66
CA CYS A 524 21.22 12.29 13.08
C CYS A 524 21.36 13.25 14.27
N PRO A 525 20.58 14.35 14.32
CA PRO A 525 20.54 15.20 15.50
C PRO A 525 20.21 14.40 16.79
N ARG A 526 20.74 14.87 17.93
CA ARG A 526 20.51 14.17 19.22
C ARG A 526 19.08 14.38 19.66
N GLY A 527 18.40 13.28 20.01
CA GLY A 527 17.05 13.31 20.58
C GLY A 527 15.92 13.47 19.56
N THR A 528 16.16 13.16 18.28
CA THR A 528 15.24 13.48 17.17
C THR A 528 14.70 12.23 16.45
N GLY A 529 14.06 11.28 17.16
CA GLY A 529 13.38 10.15 16.49
C GLY A 529 14.29 9.15 15.79
N CYS A 530 15.60 9.38 15.78
CA CYS A 530 16.59 8.49 15.19
C CYS A 530 17.01 7.35 16.11
N ALA A 531 16.24 7.12 17.17
CA ALA A 531 16.35 5.88 17.92
C ALA A 531 15.99 4.71 16.99
N ASN A 532 16.72 3.61 17.11
CA ASN A 532 16.34 2.39 16.41
C ASN A 532 14.95 1.93 16.87
N ILE A 533 14.32 1.09 16.06
CA ILE A 533 13.21 0.28 16.58
C ILE A 533 13.67 -0.47 17.82
N MET A 534 12.79 -0.60 18.81
CA MET A 534 13.06 -1.26 20.08
C MET A 534 13.85 -2.56 19.89
N ALA A 535 14.92 -2.70 20.65
CA ALA A 535 15.77 -3.89 20.58
C ALA A 535 15.00 -5.14 21.00
N ASP A 536 15.30 -6.24 20.32
CA ASP A 536 14.79 -7.58 20.62
C ASP A 536 16.02 -8.48 20.74
N SER A 537 16.25 -9.07 21.91
CA SER A 537 17.46 -9.85 22.17
C SER A 537 17.67 -11.02 21.21
N ARG A 538 16.61 -11.51 20.57
CA ARG A 538 16.65 -12.65 19.67
C ARG A 538 16.86 -12.24 18.22
N PHE A 539 16.09 -11.28 17.74
CA PHE A 539 16.10 -10.94 16.31
C PHE A 539 16.87 -9.66 16.00
N TYR A 540 16.87 -8.69 16.92
CA TYR A 540 17.44 -7.36 16.69
C TYR A 540 18.05 -6.82 17.99
N PRO A 541 19.16 -7.41 18.49
CA PRO A 541 19.70 -7.06 19.82
C PRO A 541 20.17 -5.60 19.91
N LYS A 542 20.41 -4.96 18.77
CA LYS A 542 20.76 -3.53 18.64
C LYS A 542 19.62 -2.68 18.07
N GLY A 543 18.40 -3.21 18.01
CA GLY A 543 17.28 -2.62 17.28
C GLY A 543 17.33 -2.87 15.77
N ALA A 544 16.22 -2.55 15.09
CA ALA A 544 16.13 -2.63 13.63
C ALA A 544 16.32 -1.24 12.99
N ALA A 545 16.85 -1.22 11.77
CA ALA A 545 16.93 0.00 10.97
C ALA A 545 15.53 0.49 10.58
N LYS A 546 15.45 1.78 10.26
CA LYS A 546 14.24 2.45 9.81
C LYS A 546 14.49 3.12 8.47
N ALA A 547 13.54 3.08 7.55
CA ALA A 547 13.54 3.81 6.31
C ALA A 547 12.34 4.77 6.30
N HIS A 548 12.53 6.04 6.00
CA HIS A 548 11.46 7.03 5.97
C HIS A 548 10.73 7.03 4.61
N PHE A 549 10.19 5.88 4.22
CA PHE A 549 9.42 5.76 2.97
C PHE A 549 7.95 6.06 3.19
N THR A 550 7.37 5.55 4.27
CA THR A 550 5.97 5.77 4.61
C THR A 550 5.84 6.12 6.10
N ALA A 551 4.84 6.93 6.40
CA ALA A 551 4.42 7.22 7.75
C ALA A 551 3.13 6.45 8.03
N HIS A 552 2.95 5.97 9.25
CA HIS A 552 1.77 5.28 9.74
C HIS A 552 1.19 6.01 10.96
N ASN A 553 -0.03 5.62 11.37
CA ASN A 553 -0.78 6.23 12.45
C ASN A 553 -1.10 7.72 12.20
N ALA A 554 -1.20 8.11 10.92
CA ALA A 554 -1.53 9.43 10.39
C ALA A 554 -3.05 9.70 10.43
N LYS A 555 -3.62 9.56 11.63
CA LYS A 555 -5.07 9.49 11.85
C LYS A 555 -5.82 10.82 11.75
N ASP A 556 -5.14 11.96 11.74
CA ASP A 556 -5.75 13.28 11.56
C ASP A 556 -5.45 13.80 10.15
N PRO A 557 -6.43 13.83 9.23
CA PRO A 557 -6.22 14.30 7.87
C PRO A 557 -5.64 15.71 7.78
N LYS A 558 -6.03 16.64 8.66
CA LYS A 558 -5.52 18.02 8.66
C LYS A 558 -4.07 18.07 9.10
N GLU A 559 -3.68 17.23 10.06
CA GLU A 559 -2.28 17.08 10.44
C GLU A 559 -1.46 16.43 9.33
N THR A 560 -1.96 15.34 8.75
CA THR A 560 -1.34 14.63 7.62
C THR A 560 -1.10 15.56 6.43
N ALA A 561 -2.08 16.40 6.09
CA ALA A 561 -1.94 17.40 5.02
C ALA A 561 -0.76 18.35 5.26
N ARG A 562 -0.64 18.87 6.50
CA ARG A 562 0.49 19.73 6.91
C ARG A 562 1.84 19.02 6.80
N TRP A 563 1.90 17.72 7.12
CA TRP A 563 3.11 16.92 6.97
C TRP A 563 3.52 16.81 5.50
N ILE A 564 2.58 16.38 4.65
CA ILE A 564 2.81 16.22 3.21
C ILE A 564 3.26 17.55 2.57
N ASP A 565 2.62 18.67 2.93
CA ASP A 565 2.96 19.99 2.39
C ASP A 565 4.38 20.41 2.78
N ARG A 566 4.77 20.19 4.03
CA ARG A 566 6.13 20.47 4.52
C ARG A 566 7.18 19.59 3.83
N ILE A 567 6.90 18.30 3.66
CA ILE A 567 7.78 17.37 2.94
C ILE A 567 7.97 17.83 1.50
N ASN A 568 6.87 18.12 0.81
CA ASN A 568 6.87 18.57 -0.58
C ASN A 568 7.63 19.90 -0.74
N ALA A 569 7.38 20.86 0.16
CA ALA A 569 8.08 22.14 0.14
C ALA A 569 9.60 21.98 0.32
N ARG A 570 10.06 21.11 1.24
CA ARG A 570 11.49 20.83 1.39
C ARG A 570 12.05 20.05 0.19
N TYR A 571 11.32 19.07 -0.33
CA TYR A 571 11.74 18.27 -1.47
C TYR A 571 11.96 19.15 -2.71
N LYS A 572 11.02 20.04 -3.03
CA LYS A 572 11.14 21.01 -4.13
C LYS A 572 12.31 21.99 -3.96
N LYS A 573 12.70 22.30 -2.72
CA LYS A 573 13.86 23.14 -2.40
C LYS A 573 15.20 22.37 -2.37
N GLY A 574 15.20 21.05 -2.60
CA GLY A 574 16.39 20.22 -2.43
C GLY A 574 16.86 20.08 -0.98
N LEU A 575 15.98 20.38 -0.01
CA LEU A 575 16.26 20.34 1.43
C LEU A 575 15.74 19.05 2.10
N TYR A 576 15.10 18.17 1.33
CA TYR A 576 14.69 16.86 1.83
C TYR A 576 15.92 15.93 1.90
N PRO A 577 16.12 15.16 2.99
CA PRO A 577 17.31 14.34 3.12
C PRO A 577 17.40 13.29 2.01
N THR A 578 18.55 13.22 1.33
CA THR A 578 18.83 12.15 0.35
C THR A 578 19.13 10.82 1.02
N LYS A 579 19.38 10.84 2.33
CA LYS A 579 19.62 9.67 3.18
C LYS A 579 18.39 9.38 4.02
N VAL A 580 17.59 8.42 3.56
CA VAL A 580 16.28 8.09 4.14
C VAL A 580 16.32 6.92 5.12
N ILE A 581 17.45 6.23 5.25
CA ILE A 581 17.61 5.10 6.16
C ILE A 581 18.34 5.56 7.42
N VAL A 582 17.78 5.27 8.58
CA VAL A 582 18.36 5.58 9.89
C VAL A 582 18.70 4.29 10.63
N TYR A 583 19.94 4.20 11.11
CA TYR A 583 20.37 3.13 12.01
C TYR A 583 21.50 3.59 12.92
N GLN A 584 21.37 3.31 14.22
CA GLN A 584 22.34 3.66 15.26
C GLN A 584 22.76 5.14 15.22
N GLY A 585 21.79 6.04 15.03
CA GLY A 585 22.03 7.48 14.97
C GLY A 585 22.74 7.99 13.71
N ARG A 586 22.86 7.13 12.68
CA ARG A 586 23.46 7.48 11.39
C ARG A 586 22.44 7.36 10.26
N LEU A 587 22.61 8.20 9.25
CA LEU A 587 21.81 8.17 8.02
C LEU A 587 22.57 7.51 6.86
N PHE A 588 21.86 6.71 6.07
CA PHE A 588 22.35 5.97 4.91
C PHE A 588 21.49 6.30 3.69
N ALA A 589 22.13 6.44 2.53
CA ALA A 589 21.42 6.72 1.27
C ALA A 589 20.63 5.51 0.78
N ASN A 590 21.16 4.32 1.01
CA ASN A 590 20.60 3.07 0.53
C ASN A 590 21.05 1.91 1.41
N GLY A 591 20.45 0.74 1.16
CA GLY A 591 20.77 -0.47 1.89
C GLY A 591 22.20 -0.99 1.70
N ALA A 592 22.87 -0.67 0.58
CA ALA A 592 24.24 -1.10 0.35
C ALA A 592 25.23 -0.35 1.26
N GLU A 593 25.06 0.98 1.42
CA GLU A 593 25.83 1.75 2.41
C GLU A 593 25.62 1.22 3.82
N LEU A 594 24.36 0.94 4.19
CA LEU A 594 24.03 0.38 5.50
C LEU A 594 24.72 -0.97 5.73
N ARG A 595 24.69 -1.86 4.74
CA ARG A 595 25.27 -3.21 4.82
C ARG A 595 26.80 -3.21 4.82
N ALA A 596 27.43 -2.25 4.13
CA ALA A 596 28.88 -2.12 4.17
C ALA A 596 29.38 -1.82 5.60
N GLU A 597 28.60 -1.05 6.37
CA GLU A 597 28.94 -0.72 7.75
C GLU A 597 28.42 -1.74 8.77
N PHE A 598 27.24 -2.32 8.50
CA PHE A 598 26.59 -3.31 9.38
C PHE A 598 26.27 -4.59 8.60
N PRO A 599 27.30 -5.40 8.25
CA PRO A 599 27.11 -6.59 7.42
C PRO A 599 26.17 -7.61 8.07
N ASP A 600 26.19 -7.71 9.41
CA ASP A 600 25.41 -8.67 10.19
C ASP A 600 23.95 -8.24 10.47
N MET A 601 23.47 -7.15 9.85
CA MET A 601 22.10 -6.70 10.07
C MET A 601 21.08 -7.80 9.66
N PRO A 602 20.11 -8.18 10.51
CA PRO A 602 19.21 -9.28 10.16
C PRO A 602 18.17 -8.92 9.09
N CYS A 603 17.62 -7.69 9.13
CA CYS A 603 16.53 -7.28 8.24
C CYS A 603 17.01 -6.87 6.85
N LEU A 604 16.09 -6.93 5.88
CA LEU A 604 16.30 -6.50 4.51
C LEU A 604 16.17 -4.99 4.41
N LEU A 605 17.24 -4.35 3.93
CA LEU A 605 17.31 -3.08 3.23
C LEU A 605 18.53 -3.27 2.35
N ARG A 606 18.36 -3.83 1.16
CA ARG A 606 19.49 -4.06 0.25
C ARG A 606 19.41 -3.02 -0.86
N GLY A 607 20.45 -2.18 -0.95
CA GLY A 607 20.69 -1.24 -2.05
C GLY A 607 20.71 -1.99 -3.38
N CYS A 608 20.21 -1.40 -4.47
CA CYS A 608 20.92 -1.60 -5.72
C CYS A 608 22.32 -1.03 -5.50
N ALA A 609 23.32 -1.90 -5.33
CA ALA A 609 24.58 -1.55 -5.97
C ALA A 609 24.19 -1.35 -7.43
N LEU A 610 24.35 -0.13 -7.96
CA LEU A 610 24.37 0.06 -9.42
C LEU A 610 25.15 -1.13 -9.98
N PRO A 611 24.67 -1.80 -11.04
CA PRO A 611 25.46 -2.87 -11.63
C PRO A 611 26.79 -2.23 -12.00
N LEU A 612 27.82 -2.49 -11.16
CA LEU A 612 29.19 -2.32 -11.54
C LEU A 612 29.25 -3.07 -12.84
N SER A 613 29.57 -2.33 -13.90
CA SER A 613 29.68 -2.83 -15.26
C SER A 613 30.19 -4.26 -15.24
N MET A 614 29.61 -5.08 -16.12
CA MET A 614 29.85 -6.51 -16.39
C MET A 614 31.33 -6.97 -16.55
N PHE A 615 32.31 -6.15 -16.13
CA PHE A 615 33.75 -6.37 -16.12
C PHE A 615 34.29 -7.03 -14.85
N ASP A 616 33.62 -6.93 -13.69
CA ASP A 616 34.20 -7.49 -12.44
C ASP A 616 33.85 -8.97 -12.20
N PHE A 617 32.98 -9.58 -13.01
CA PHE A 617 32.65 -11.00 -12.91
C PHE A 617 33.70 -11.94 -13.54
N LEU A 618 34.82 -11.40 -14.03
CA LEU A 618 35.90 -12.16 -14.68
C LEU A 618 37.20 -12.25 -13.87
N CYS A 619 37.25 -11.73 -12.63
CA CYS A 619 38.48 -11.76 -11.81
C CYS A 619 38.43 -12.61 -10.54
N VAL A 620 37.36 -13.40 -10.31
CA VAL A 620 37.29 -14.35 -9.18
C VAL A 620 36.83 -15.72 -9.66
N SER A 621 37.55 -16.30 -10.62
CA SER A 621 37.65 -17.75 -10.79
C SER A 621 38.79 -18.06 -11.77
N LEU A 622 39.56 -19.11 -11.49
CA LEU A 622 40.71 -19.63 -12.24
C LEU A 622 42.07 -19.00 -11.90
N GLY A 623 42.60 -19.42 -10.75
CA GLY A 623 44.04 -19.66 -10.66
C GLY A 623 44.41 -20.78 -11.63
N GLY A 624 45.10 -20.44 -12.72
CA GLY A 624 45.56 -21.40 -13.70
C GLY A 624 46.08 -20.71 -14.96
N LYS A 625 47.36 -20.91 -15.25
CA LYS A 625 48.12 -20.36 -16.38
C LYS A 625 47.31 -20.35 -17.69
N LEU A 626 47.17 -19.18 -18.32
CA LEU A 626 46.72 -19.08 -19.70
C LEU A 626 47.73 -18.30 -20.53
N HIS A 627 48.21 -18.93 -21.61
CA HIS A 627 48.92 -18.31 -22.70
C HIS A 627 48.00 -17.30 -23.43
N LEU A 628 48.53 -16.13 -23.76
CA LEU A 628 47.91 -15.16 -24.67
C LEU A 628 47.65 -15.83 -26.02
N PHE A 629 46.37 -15.96 -26.40
CA PHE A 629 45.97 -16.02 -27.79
C PHE A 629 45.01 -14.86 -28.09
N THR A 630 45.30 -14.20 -29.19
CA THR A 630 44.77 -12.93 -29.68
C THR A 630 43.29 -13.05 -30.02
N ILE A 631 42.42 -12.26 -29.38
CA ILE A 631 41.02 -12.06 -29.80
C ILE A 631 40.99 -10.80 -30.66
N PHE A 632 41.04 -10.99 -31.97
CA PHE A 632 40.79 -9.94 -32.96
C PHE A 632 40.07 -10.53 -34.18
N GLU A 633 39.01 -11.33 -33.99
CA GLU A 633 38.20 -11.79 -35.14
C GLU A 633 36.80 -12.37 -34.80
N ILE A 634 36.08 -11.82 -33.82
CA ILE A 634 34.65 -12.18 -33.60
C ILE A 634 33.81 -10.93 -33.33
N GLN A 635 33.82 -9.99 -34.28
CA GLN A 635 32.80 -8.92 -34.33
C GLN A 635 32.20 -8.68 -35.72
N ALA A 636 32.45 -9.58 -36.69
CA ALA A 636 31.90 -9.45 -38.05
C ALA A 636 30.83 -10.50 -38.43
N THR A 637 30.47 -11.46 -37.57
CA THR A 637 29.59 -12.59 -37.96
C THR A 637 28.33 -12.75 -37.10
N ILE A 638 27.90 -11.69 -36.39
CA ILE A 638 26.67 -11.71 -35.56
C ILE A 638 25.62 -10.68 -36.02
N HIS A 639 25.83 -9.98 -37.14
CA HIS A 639 24.83 -9.04 -37.68
C HIS A 639 24.09 -9.49 -38.96
N TRP A 640 24.20 -10.76 -39.36
CA TRP A 640 23.54 -11.24 -40.60
C TRP A 640 22.79 -12.58 -40.50
N ARG A 641 22.26 -12.92 -39.31
CA ARG A 641 21.33 -14.06 -39.13
C ARG A 641 20.26 -13.80 -38.07
N ARG A 642 19.46 -12.75 -38.25
CA ARG A 642 18.13 -12.61 -37.62
C ARG A 642 17.17 -11.91 -38.58
N HIS A 643 16.86 -12.59 -39.68
CA HIS A 643 15.62 -12.42 -40.45
C HIS A 643 15.51 -13.60 -41.41
N ALA A 644 14.84 -14.67 -40.97
CA ALA A 644 14.12 -15.66 -41.79
C ALA A 644 13.80 -16.92 -40.96
N ILE A 645 12.49 -17.23 -40.91
CA ILE A 645 11.89 -18.57 -40.68
C ILE A 645 11.96 -19.03 -39.20
N ALA A 646 10.87 -19.26 -38.46
CA ALA A 646 9.60 -19.88 -38.85
C ALA A 646 8.41 -19.34 -38.03
N ASP A 647 7.30 -19.11 -38.73
CA ASP A 647 5.96 -19.46 -38.24
C ASP A 647 5.08 -19.73 -39.47
N TRP A 648 4.70 -20.99 -39.67
CA TRP A 648 3.69 -21.38 -40.65
C TRP A 648 2.98 -22.66 -40.20
N HIS A 649 1.69 -22.51 -39.89
CA HIS A 649 0.54 -23.43 -39.95
C HIS A 649 -0.50 -22.75 -39.03
N GLU A 650 -1.71 -22.32 -39.42
CA GLU A 650 -2.69 -22.80 -40.39
C GLU A 650 -3.66 -21.67 -40.84
N ARG A 651 -4.24 -21.83 -42.05
CA ARG A 651 -5.56 -21.32 -42.55
C ARG A 651 -5.69 -19.90 -43.17
N PRO A 652 -6.66 -19.69 -44.10
CA PRO A 652 -6.39 -19.17 -45.44
C PRO A 652 -6.87 -17.72 -45.69
N TRP A 653 -6.27 -17.06 -46.68
CA TRP A 653 -6.78 -15.80 -47.24
C TRP A 653 -7.22 -15.92 -48.71
N PRO A 654 -8.13 -15.04 -49.17
CA PRO A 654 -8.93 -15.24 -50.38
C PRO A 654 -8.25 -14.82 -51.70
N GLN A 655 -8.90 -15.29 -52.76
CA GLN A 655 -8.47 -15.47 -54.15
C GLN A 655 -8.26 -14.21 -55.03
N LYS A 656 -7.70 -13.10 -54.55
CA LYS A 656 -7.48 -11.90 -55.42
C LYS A 656 -6.15 -11.19 -55.20
N ALA A 657 -5.06 -11.79 -55.67
CA ALA A 657 -3.79 -11.08 -55.94
C ALA A 657 -2.84 -11.87 -56.88
N ARG A 658 -3.35 -12.41 -58.00
CA ARG A 658 -2.53 -12.97 -59.09
C ARG A 658 -2.75 -12.19 -60.39
N ALA A 659 -2.41 -10.91 -60.40
CA ALA A 659 -2.41 -10.11 -61.63
C ALA A 659 -1.48 -8.87 -61.61
N TYR A 660 -0.49 -8.82 -60.71
CA TYR A 660 0.49 -7.72 -60.69
C TYR A 660 1.96 -8.19 -60.73
N LEU A 661 2.20 -9.49 -60.89
CA LEU A 661 3.53 -10.08 -61.09
C LEU A 661 3.44 -11.21 -62.14
N ARG A 662 3.20 -10.80 -63.39
CA ARG A 662 3.78 -11.44 -64.56
C ARG A 662 4.74 -10.44 -65.18
#